data_AF-A0A3R6PST6-F1
#
_entry.id   AF-A0A3R6PST6-F1
#
_cell.length_a   1.000
_cell.length_b   1.000
_cell.length_c   1.000
_cell.angle_alpha   90.00
_cell.angle_beta   90.00
_cell.angle_gamma   90.00
#
_symmetry.space_group_name_H-M   'P 1'
#
loop_
_entity.id
_entity.type
_entity.pdbx_description
1 polymer ?
#
loop_
_entity_poly.entity_id
_entity_poly.type
_entity_poly.pdbx_seq_one_letter_code
_entity_poly.pdbx_strand_id
1 'polypeptide(L)'
;MKLSLAILSLAILSSGNASFAQTDKQDKKAKAYMVADAHLDTQWNWDIQTTIKEYVWNTLSQNLFLLKRYPDYVFNFEGGVKYAWMKEYYPVQYEEMKEYIKNGRWHISGSSWDATDVLVPSTESFIRNIMLGQEYYRKEFGVESTDIFLPDCFGFGWTLPTIASHCGLIGFSSQKLDWRNNPFYGKSKHPFMIGMWKGVDGASIMLAHGYDYGRRWKDEDLSESKYLLDLSKRNPFNIVYRYYGTGDTGGSPNLASVRSVEKGIKGDGPVEVISATSDQMFKDFMPYSKHPELPVFDGELLMDVHGTGCYTSQAAMKLYNRQNEVLANAAENAAVAADWLGTATYPLNTLTDAWKRFIVHQFHDDLTGTSIPRAYEFSWNDELISLKQFAGVLTSSVSGVASQLDTRVKGTPVILHNAHSFPVTDLVEVVLDMPKSPKGVTVYDEKGKKVATQMLSYEKGKARVLIAASVPASGYAVYDVREGGSATRAVSSEANTLENSLYKIQLDGKGDIISLFDKKNNKELVKEGKAIRLALFTENKSYNWPAWEIIKETTDKEPISITGDVKISQIENGELRKSLCIEKRHGESVFKQYIRLYEGSRADRIDFYNEIDWQSTNALLKAEFPLSIANPEATYDLGIGSVKRGNNTLTAYEVYAQYWADLTDASGSYGVSVLNDSKYGWDKPNDYTLRLTLLHTPETKGGYAYQDRQDFGYHTFTYSLLPHAGAFEKAQTGVSADKLNQPIMAFAANKHTGRLGKSFSFVNSDNTSVVIKTLKKAQASDELVVRVYETGGVKEQTAEISFADAIVSASEADGTEKTIGKAAFNGNKLQVSIKPNSVKTFKVKLKSSDAPVDKPLYASLALDYDKKCVSWNEFRREADFSSGYSYAAELLPDSIVINSIPFILGEKEAANGLTCKGDTIELPAGNNYNRVYFLAASREGDNEGIFRLGKTEQTITVPEYTGFIGQWGHTGHTEGFLKEAEIAYVGTHRHAPGGDEAYEYTYMFKFGMDIPKGATQLILPDNKDIVLFAATAVKEENPQVSPASALFRTALKSQNGNKANAPKVNLMKGAKVIACSGFVNDEESPERMIDGDTQTKWCDITGMPNYADFDLGESRKVSGWKLVNAGQESHSYVTRTCFLQGKNSLSEEWKTLGRLDDNRKNEVTGLLTKPESVRYIRLLIAQPAQETGSRDARIYELEVY
;
A
#
# COMPACT_ATOMS: atom_id res chain seq x y z
N MET A 1 -17.93 69.46 44.96
CA MET A 1 -17.92 70.94 44.89
C MET A 1 -17.95 71.30 43.41
N LYS A 2 -19.12 71.55 42.84
CA LYS A 2 -19.79 72.86 42.65
C LYS A 2 -19.25 73.65 41.43
N LEU A 3 -20.14 73.74 40.43
CA LEU A 3 -20.40 74.83 39.46
C LEU A 3 -19.36 75.05 38.33
N SER A 4 -19.71 75.36 37.07
CA SER A 4 -21.00 75.67 36.42
C SER A 4 -20.84 75.80 34.89
N LEU A 5 -21.93 75.45 34.18
CA LEU A 5 -22.55 76.04 32.96
C LEU A 5 -21.68 76.36 31.71
N ALA A 6 -21.95 75.75 30.55
CA ALA A 6 -23.01 76.05 29.53
C ALA A 6 -22.64 77.28 28.66
N ILE A 7 -22.87 77.42 27.34
CA ILE A 7 -23.56 76.68 26.26
C ILE A 7 -23.30 77.51 24.95
N LEU A 8 -23.44 76.89 23.76
CA LEU A 8 -23.67 77.51 22.41
C LEU A 8 -22.44 78.19 21.74
N SER A 9 -22.15 78.12 20.42
CA SER A 9 -22.98 77.85 19.22
C SER A 9 -22.07 77.46 18.03
N LEU A 10 -22.65 76.77 17.05
CA LEU A 10 -22.06 76.38 15.76
C LEU A 10 -21.96 77.55 14.74
N ALA A 11 -21.07 77.33 13.76
CA ALA A 11 -20.98 77.87 12.39
C ALA A 11 -20.02 79.07 12.16
N ILE A 12 -19.15 79.16 11.14
CA ILE A 12 -18.74 78.37 9.95
C ILE A 12 -17.52 79.14 9.33
N LEU A 13 -16.54 78.44 8.70
CA LEU A 13 -15.46 78.91 7.75
C LEU A 13 -14.43 79.94 8.31
N SER A 14 -13.11 79.88 8.08
CA SER A 14 -12.27 79.19 7.07
C SER A 14 -10.77 79.18 7.47
N SER A 15 -10.03 78.16 7.00
CA SER A 15 -8.57 78.09 6.69
C SER A 15 -7.50 78.50 7.72
N GLY A 16 -6.58 77.56 8.04
CA GLY A 16 -5.28 77.89 8.64
C GLY A 16 -4.48 76.71 9.21
N ASN A 17 -3.91 75.88 8.32
CA ASN A 17 -2.72 75.01 8.47
C ASN A 17 -2.36 74.42 9.84
N ALA A 18 -2.65 73.12 10.02
CA ALA A 18 -1.88 72.24 10.89
C ALA A 18 -1.05 71.28 10.01
N SER A 19 0.27 71.44 10.06
CA SER A 19 1.21 70.53 9.40
C SER A 19 1.05 69.11 9.94
N PHE A 20 0.68 68.19 9.06
CA PHE A 20 0.79 66.76 9.29
C PHE A 20 2.26 66.38 9.39
N ALA A 21 2.65 65.75 10.50
CA ALA A 21 3.88 64.96 10.55
C ALA A 21 3.64 63.69 9.72
N GLN A 22 4.16 63.71 8.50
CA GLN A 22 4.29 62.57 7.61
C GLN A 22 5.28 61.58 8.26
N THR A 23 4.78 60.47 8.79
CA THR A 23 5.63 59.31 9.02
C THR A 23 5.94 58.69 7.66
N ASP A 24 7.21 58.73 7.27
CA ASP A 24 7.74 58.04 6.10
C ASP A 24 7.41 56.55 6.17
N LYS A 25 6.32 56.12 5.51
CA LYS A 25 6.18 54.74 5.07
C LYS A 25 7.22 54.54 3.97
N GLN A 26 8.38 54.01 4.35
CA GLN A 26 9.30 53.42 3.38
C GLN A 26 8.50 52.33 2.64
N ASP A 27 8.16 52.55 1.37
CA ASP A 27 7.46 51.56 0.54
C ASP A 27 8.32 50.29 0.51
N LYS A 28 7.88 49.24 1.20
CA LYS A 28 8.58 47.95 1.18
C LYS A 28 8.56 47.44 -0.26
N LYS A 29 9.75 47.36 -0.85
CA LYS A 29 10.02 46.75 -2.15
C LYS A 29 9.34 45.37 -2.22
N ALA A 30 8.74 45.04 -3.36
CA ALA A 30 8.10 43.73 -3.54
C ALA A 30 9.17 42.64 -3.45
N LYS A 31 8.91 41.54 -2.75
CA LYS A 31 9.87 40.43 -2.59
C LYS A 31 9.38 39.17 -3.30
N ALA A 32 10.23 38.55 -4.10
CA ALA A 32 9.94 37.32 -4.82
C ALA A 32 10.87 36.18 -4.34
N TYR A 33 10.31 35.22 -3.61
CA TYR A 33 10.97 33.96 -3.28
C TYR A 33 10.82 33.03 -4.48
N MET A 34 11.88 32.94 -5.28
CA MET A 34 11.97 32.09 -6.46
C MET A 34 12.44 30.71 -6.02
N VAL A 35 11.52 29.75 -6.01
CA VAL A 35 11.75 28.38 -5.54
C VAL A 35 11.94 27.50 -6.76
N ALA A 36 13.18 27.10 -7.03
CA ALA A 36 13.50 26.27 -8.18
C ALA A 36 13.13 24.82 -7.88
N ASP A 37 12.32 24.20 -8.73
CA ASP A 37 11.80 22.86 -8.54
C ASP A 37 11.99 22.00 -9.80
N ALA A 38 11.99 20.68 -9.63
CA ALA A 38 11.86 19.72 -10.70
C ALA A 38 10.94 18.60 -10.21
N HIS A 39 9.64 18.91 -10.15
CA HIS A 39 8.64 17.95 -9.71
C HIS A 39 8.78 16.65 -10.49
N LEU A 40 8.91 15.55 -9.76
CA LEU A 40 9.16 14.23 -10.30
C LEU A 40 8.11 13.27 -9.77
N ASP A 41 7.23 12.83 -10.65
CA ASP A 41 6.29 11.78 -10.34
C ASP A 41 7.01 10.44 -10.31
N THR A 42 6.87 9.75 -9.17
CA THR A 42 7.49 8.45 -8.94
C THR A 42 7.05 7.46 -10.02
N GLN A 43 5.77 7.50 -10.38
CA GLN A 43 5.20 6.85 -11.55
C GLN A 43 3.91 7.57 -11.93
N TRP A 44 3.60 7.58 -13.23
CA TRP A 44 2.37 8.18 -13.75
C TRP A 44 2.04 7.63 -15.14
N ASN A 45 2.41 8.35 -16.21
CA ASN A 45 2.34 7.89 -17.59
C ASN A 45 3.58 7.07 -18.02
N TRP A 46 4.32 6.60 -17.03
CA TRP A 46 5.52 5.79 -17.10
C TRP A 46 5.60 4.94 -15.83
N ASP A 47 6.43 3.91 -15.87
CA ASP A 47 6.69 3.04 -14.73
C ASP A 47 7.92 3.49 -13.93
N ILE A 48 8.09 2.89 -12.75
CA ILE A 48 9.21 3.15 -11.85
C ILE A 48 10.59 2.88 -12.49
N GLN A 49 10.68 1.91 -13.41
CA GLN A 49 11.92 1.61 -14.13
C GLN A 49 12.35 2.80 -14.99
N THR A 50 11.39 3.42 -15.70
CA THR A 50 11.61 4.64 -16.49
C THR A 50 12.04 5.81 -15.59
N THR A 51 11.37 5.98 -14.45
CA THR A 51 11.73 7.00 -13.45
C THR A 51 13.18 6.88 -13.02
N ILE A 52 13.63 5.68 -12.66
CA ILE A 52 15.00 5.43 -12.20
C ILE A 52 16.02 5.67 -13.34
N LYS A 53 15.77 5.09 -14.52
CA LYS A 53 16.73 5.09 -15.63
C LYS A 53 16.87 6.47 -16.28
N GLU A 54 15.78 7.20 -16.43
CA GLU A 54 15.77 8.45 -17.19
C GLU A 54 15.62 9.67 -16.29
N TYR A 55 14.58 9.71 -15.47
CA TYR A 55 14.18 10.94 -14.79
C TYR A 55 15.04 11.26 -13.57
N VAL A 56 15.38 10.26 -12.76
CA VAL A 56 16.34 10.42 -11.66
C VAL A 56 17.71 10.86 -12.21
N TRP A 57 18.17 10.21 -13.29
CA TRP A 57 19.41 10.61 -13.96
C TRP A 57 19.38 12.05 -14.47
N ASN A 58 18.29 12.44 -15.15
CA ASN A 58 18.13 13.78 -15.69
C ASN A 58 18.08 14.84 -14.60
N THR A 59 17.35 14.58 -13.50
CA THR A 59 17.31 15.47 -12.34
C THR A 59 18.70 15.66 -11.74
N LEU A 60 19.42 14.57 -11.51
CA LEU A 60 20.73 14.61 -10.89
C LEU A 60 21.76 15.30 -11.79
N SER A 61 21.93 14.81 -13.02
CA SER A 61 22.98 15.27 -13.94
C SER A 61 22.81 16.73 -14.37
N GLN A 62 21.58 17.17 -14.68
CA GLN A 62 21.35 18.53 -15.15
C GLN A 62 21.50 19.56 -14.02
N ASN A 63 21.03 19.27 -12.80
CA ASN A 63 21.20 20.20 -11.68
C ASN A 63 22.66 20.30 -11.23
N LEU A 64 23.41 19.18 -11.22
CA LEU A 64 24.86 19.23 -10.98
C LEU A 64 25.58 20.14 -12.00
N PHE A 65 25.17 20.10 -13.27
CA PHE A 65 25.70 21.03 -14.29
C PHE A 65 25.39 22.49 -13.96
N LEU A 66 24.16 22.81 -13.54
CA LEU A 66 23.74 24.17 -13.21
C LEU A 66 24.45 24.69 -11.95
N LEU A 67 24.52 23.88 -10.89
CA LEU A 67 25.14 24.22 -9.61
C LEU A 67 26.62 24.55 -9.74
N LYS A 68 27.35 23.87 -10.65
CA LYS A 68 28.74 24.19 -11.00
C LYS A 68 28.92 25.55 -11.67
N ARG A 69 27.90 26.05 -12.38
CA ARG A 69 28.03 27.21 -13.27
C ARG A 69 27.46 28.51 -12.69
N TYR A 70 26.39 28.42 -11.92
CA TYR A 70 25.64 29.59 -11.43
C TYR A 70 25.74 29.63 -9.91
N PRO A 71 26.48 30.56 -9.28
CA PRO A 71 26.81 30.50 -7.85
C PRO A 71 25.63 30.81 -6.92
N ASP A 72 24.62 31.58 -7.37
CA ASP A 72 23.46 31.98 -6.56
C ASP A 72 22.26 31.02 -6.75
N TYR A 73 22.40 30.02 -7.64
CA TYR A 73 21.36 29.01 -7.88
C TYR A 73 21.16 28.09 -6.66
N VAL A 74 19.90 28.00 -6.22
CA VAL A 74 19.40 27.06 -5.19
C VAL A 74 18.36 26.17 -5.84
N PHE A 75 18.56 24.85 -5.74
CA PHE A 75 17.64 23.83 -6.22
C PHE A 75 16.90 23.19 -5.05
N ASN A 76 15.60 22.97 -5.20
CA ASN A 76 14.72 22.33 -4.22
C ASN A 76 14.25 21.01 -4.79
N PHE A 77 14.35 19.93 -4.02
CA PHE A 77 13.97 18.61 -4.51
C PHE A 77 13.45 17.70 -3.41
N GLU A 78 12.24 17.16 -3.60
CA GLU A 78 11.58 16.27 -2.65
C GLU A 78 11.75 14.77 -2.90
N GLY A 79 11.52 13.99 -1.83
CA GLY A 79 11.34 12.54 -1.83
C GLY A 79 12.60 11.74 -1.50
N GLY A 80 12.67 11.23 -0.27
CA GLY A 80 13.74 10.33 0.22
C GLY A 80 14.02 9.14 -0.69
N VAL A 81 12.99 8.53 -1.29
CA VAL A 81 13.13 7.38 -2.20
C VAL A 81 13.94 7.74 -3.46
N LYS A 82 13.76 8.95 -4.00
CA LYS A 82 14.47 9.42 -5.19
C LYS A 82 15.96 9.56 -4.88
N TYR A 83 16.31 10.07 -3.69
CA TYR A 83 17.69 10.09 -3.20
C TYR A 83 18.25 8.68 -2.97
N ALA A 84 17.45 7.73 -2.52
CA ALA A 84 17.87 6.34 -2.38
C ALA A 84 18.18 5.71 -3.75
N TRP A 85 17.38 5.97 -4.78
CA TRP A 85 17.70 5.54 -6.15
C TRP A 85 18.93 6.25 -6.72
N MET A 86 19.14 7.54 -6.43
CA MET A 86 20.37 8.23 -6.82
C MET A 86 21.60 7.55 -6.20
N LYS A 87 21.52 7.15 -4.92
CA LYS A 87 22.59 6.42 -4.23
C LYS A 87 22.82 5.04 -4.84
N GLU A 88 21.75 4.30 -5.10
CA GLU A 88 21.80 2.93 -5.61
C GLU A 88 22.34 2.87 -7.05
N TYR A 89 21.77 3.66 -7.96
CA TYR A 89 22.05 3.54 -9.40
C TYR A 89 23.09 4.54 -9.92
N TYR A 90 23.34 5.65 -9.20
CA TYR A 90 24.26 6.71 -9.63
C TYR A 90 25.21 7.17 -8.49
N PRO A 91 25.93 6.26 -7.82
CA PRO A 91 26.66 6.55 -6.58
C PRO A 91 27.73 7.65 -6.72
N VAL A 92 28.38 7.75 -7.90
CA VAL A 92 29.40 8.79 -8.15
C VAL A 92 28.77 10.19 -8.15
N GLN A 93 27.66 10.37 -8.85
CA GLN A 93 26.95 11.64 -8.91
C GLN A 93 26.24 11.94 -7.58
N TYR A 94 25.79 10.91 -6.86
CA TYR A 94 25.22 11.05 -5.53
C TYR A 94 26.21 11.67 -4.52
N GLU A 95 27.47 11.21 -4.51
CA GLU A 95 28.50 11.82 -3.65
C GLU A 95 28.82 13.27 -4.05
N GLU A 96 28.78 13.60 -5.34
CA GLU A 96 28.92 15.00 -5.78
C GLU A 96 27.74 15.88 -5.32
N MET A 97 26.51 15.37 -5.41
CA MET A 97 25.31 16.06 -4.94
C MET A 97 25.35 16.35 -3.43
N LYS A 98 25.90 15.42 -2.62
CA LYS A 98 26.02 15.60 -1.16
C LYS A 98 26.81 16.85 -0.77
N GLU A 99 27.82 17.24 -1.55
CA GLU A 99 28.57 18.48 -1.29
C GLU A 99 27.71 19.73 -1.51
N TYR A 100 26.77 19.70 -2.47
CA TYR A 100 25.80 20.77 -2.68
C TYR A 100 24.68 20.79 -1.64
N ILE A 101 24.32 19.64 -1.07
CA ILE A 101 23.41 19.60 0.08
C ILE A 101 24.08 20.26 1.29
N LYS A 102 25.33 19.88 1.58
CA LYS A 102 26.11 20.41 2.70
C LYS A 102 26.31 21.92 2.65
N ASN A 103 26.45 22.50 1.45
CA ASN A 103 26.56 23.95 1.28
C ASN A 103 25.21 24.68 1.11
N GLY A 104 24.09 23.96 1.17
CA GLY A 104 22.74 24.51 1.17
C GLY A 104 22.20 24.91 -0.20
N ARG A 105 22.89 24.59 -1.30
CA ARG A 105 22.47 24.95 -2.66
C ARG A 105 21.64 23.87 -3.35
N TRP A 106 21.77 22.62 -2.90
CA TRP A 106 20.77 21.58 -3.11
C TRP A 106 19.97 21.45 -1.80
N HIS A 107 18.79 22.03 -1.77
CA HIS A 107 17.92 21.98 -0.60
C HIS A 107 17.01 20.74 -0.65
N ILE A 108 17.00 20.01 0.46
CA ILE A 108 16.08 18.89 0.65
C ILE A 108 14.73 19.46 1.05
N SER A 109 13.87 19.62 0.05
CA SER A 109 12.50 20.07 0.21
C SER A 109 11.60 18.90 0.51
N GLY A 110 10.52 19.14 1.25
CA GLY A 110 9.60 18.06 1.58
C GLY A 110 10.21 17.08 2.57
N SER A 111 9.53 16.94 3.69
CA SER A 111 10.04 16.18 4.83
C SER A 111 9.83 14.66 4.75
N SER A 112 9.45 14.13 3.58
CA SER A 112 8.89 12.79 3.45
C SER A 112 9.76 11.80 2.65
N TRP A 113 9.52 10.50 2.88
CA TRP A 113 10.09 9.42 2.08
C TRP A 113 9.64 9.49 0.62
N ASP A 114 8.37 9.84 0.36
CA ASP A 114 7.90 10.28 -0.96
C ASP A 114 6.81 11.35 -0.88
N ALA A 115 6.49 11.99 -2.00
CA ALA A 115 5.41 12.98 -2.15
C ALA A 115 4.04 12.28 -2.28
N THR A 116 3.58 11.70 -1.17
CA THR A 116 2.36 10.89 -1.11
C THR A 116 1.08 11.72 -1.20
N ASP A 117 -0.01 11.05 -1.56
CA ASP A 117 -1.35 11.57 -1.26
C ASP A 117 -1.50 11.83 0.26
N VAL A 118 -2.40 12.74 0.63
CA VAL A 118 -2.61 13.16 2.03
C VAL A 118 -4.03 12.95 2.53
N LEU A 119 -4.87 12.25 1.75
CA LEU A 119 -6.28 12.04 2.04
C LEU A 119 -6.61 10.57 2.30
N VAL A 120 -6.09 9.67 1.46
CA VAL A 120 -6.31 8.22 1.53
C VAL A 120 -5.40 7.55 2.55
N PRO A 121 -4.07 7.82 2.62
CA PRO A 121 -3.23 7.24 3.65
C PRO A 121 -3.74 7.54 5.05
N SER A 122 -3.60 6.58 5.96
CA SER A 122 -3.89 6.81 7.37
C SER A 122 -2.96 7.86 7.95
N THR A 123 -3.41 8.52 9.02
CA THR A 123 -2.60 9.47 9.79
C THR A 123 -1.25 8.88 10.19
N GLU A 124 -1.21 7.60 10.59
CA GLU A 124 0.05 6.95 10.98
C GLU A 124 0.96 6.72 9.77
N SER A 125 0.44 6.27 8.62
CA SER A 125 1.26 6.14 7.40
C SER A 125 1.88 7.45 6.97
N PHE A 126 1.14 8.56 7.03
CA PHE A 126 1.68 9.87 6.66
C PHE A 126 2.77 10.34 7.65
N ILE A 127 2.59 10.06 8.95
CA ILE A 127 3.63 10.25 9.96
C ILE A 127 4.85 9.37 9.66
N ARG A 128 4.68 8.09 9.27
CA ARG A 128 5.78 7.20 8.89
C ARG A 128 6.50 7.70 7.66
N ASN A 129 5.76 8.22 6.68
CA ASN A 129 6.33 8.83 5.48
C ASN A 129 7.29 9.97 5.85
N ILE A 130 6.87 10.90 6.73
CA ILE A 130 7.73 11.97 7.23
C ILE A 130 8.91 11.42 8.05
N MET A 131 8.65 10.53 9.01
CA MET A 131 9.68 9.97 9.89
C MET A 131 10.77 9.23 9.10
N LEU A 132 10.40 8.41 8.12
CA LEU A 132 11.34 7.65 7.28
C LEU A 132 12.17 8.58 6.39
N GLY A 133 11.56 9.63 5.82
CA GLY A 133 12.27 10.67 5.08
C GLY A 133 13.29 11.39 5.95
N GLN A 134 12.85 11.94 7.09
CA GLN A 134 13.73 12.64 8.03
C GLN A 134 14.85 11.77 8.59
N GLU A 135 14.56 10.50 8.93
CA GLU A 135 15.61 9.56 9.37
C GLU A 135 16.64 9.32 8.27
N TYR A 136 16.20 9.17 7.02
CA TYR A 136 17.11 9.03 5.87
C TYR A 136 17.96 10.30 5.70
N TYR A 137 17.36 11.48 5.75
CA TYR A 137 18.09 12.75 5.62
C TYR A 137 19.11 12.97 6.73
N ARG A 138 18.75 12.66 7.98
CA ARG A 138 19.67 12.71 9.12
C ARG A 138 20.86 11.76 8.93
N LYS A 139 20.62 10.52 8.52
CA LYS A 139 21.67 9.51 8.34
C LYS A 139 22.60 9.80 7.17
N GLU A 140 22.05 10.16 6.02
CA GLU A 140 22.81 10.29 4.77
C GLU A 140 23.44 11.67 4.60
N PHE A 141 22.76 12.72 5.08
CA PHE A 141 23.10 14.11 4.76
C PHE A 141 23.39 14.97 5.99
N GLY A 142 23.01 14.54 7.19
CA GLY A 142 23.19 15.31 8.41
C GLY A 142 22.33 16.59 8.49
N VAL A 143 21.25 16.65 7.71
CA VAL A 143 20.29 17.77 7.67
C VAL A 143 18.86 17.28 7.86
N GLU A 144 17.94 18.19 8.15
CA GLU A 144 16.49 17.95 8.25
C GLU A 144 15.76 18.95 7.35
N SER A 145 14.65 18.51 6.74
CA SER A 145 13.72 19.42 6.05
C SER A 145 12.71 19.99 7.05
N THR A 146 12.07 21.11 6.75
CA THR A 146 11.12 21.76 7.69
C THR A 146 9.73 22.02 7.10
N ASP A 147 9.48 21.60 5.85
CA ASP A 147 8.24 21.86 5.15
C ASP A 147 7.58 20.60 4.58
N ILE A 148 6.29 20.75 4.26
CA ILE A 148 5.54 19.84 3.40
C ILE A 148 5.48 20.48 2.02
N PHE A 149 6.13 19.84 1.06
CA PHE A 149 6.25 20.33 -0.32
C PHE A 149 5.44 19.41 -1.24
N LEU A 150 4.22 19.83 -1.61
CA LEU A 150 3.29 19.02 -2.41
C LEU A 150 2.69 19.87 -3.53
N PRO A 151 3.49 20.17 -4.58
CA PRO A 151 3.05 21.02 -5.68
C PRO A 151 1.80 20.47 -6.39
N ASP A 152 1.66 19.14 -6.54
CA ASP A 152 0.63 18.55 -7.41
C ASP A 152 -0.44 17.63 -6.76
N CYS A 153 -0.46 17.46 -5.42
CA CYS A 153 -1.44 16.57 -4.79
C CYS A 153 -2.92 17.05 -4.87
N PHE A 154 -3.84 16.08 -4.94
CA PHE A 154 -5.25 16.26 -5.30
C PHE A 154 -6.19 16.63 -4.14
N GLY A 155 -5.81 17.67 -3.41
CA GLY A 155 -6.54 18.20 -2.26
C GLY A 155 -5.84 17.94 -0.92
N PHE A 156 -6.25 18.68 0.12
CA PHE A 156 -5.54 18.66 1.40
C PHE A 156 -6.50 18.63 2.58
N GLY A 157 -6.34 17.62 3.44
CA GLY A 157 -7.22 17.35 4.57
C GLY A 157 -6.96 18.26 5.77
N TRP A 158 -7.98 18.51 6.59
CA TRP A 158 -7.90 19.38 7.77
C TRP A 158 -6.97 18.85 8.87
N THR A 159 -6.57 17.57 8.80
CA THR A 159 -5.62 16.95 9.71
C THR A 159 -4.16 17.25 9.38
N LEU A 160 -3.87 17.71 8.15
CA LEU A 160 -2.50 17.89 7.68
C LEU A 160 -1.69 18.88 8.54
N PRO A 161 -2.21 20.06 8.96
CA PRO A 161 -1.47 20.95 9.86
C PRO A 161 -1.19 20.35 11.25
N THR A 162 -2.13 19.53 11.77
CA THR A 162 -1.96 18.81 13.03
C THR A 162 -0.81 17.82 12.93
N ILE A 163 -0.76 17.02 11.85
CA ILE A 163 0.32 16.05 11.62
C ILE A 163 1.66 16.76 11.40
N ALA A 164 1.66 17.80 10.55
CA ALA A 164 2.84 18.60 10.24
C ALA A 164 3.47 19.19 11.51
N SER A 165 2.65 19.86 12.32
CA SER A 165 3.08 20.47 13.59
C SER A 165 3.59 19.41 14.56
N HIS A 166 2.92 18.26 14.65
CA HIS A 166 3.36 17.14 15.48
C HIS A 166 4.72 16.59 15.01
N CYS A 167 5.04 16.67 13.72
CA CYS A 167 6.34 16.27 13.17
C CYS A 167 7.38 17.41 13.16
N GLY A 168 7.10 18.54 13.81
CA GLY A 168 8.01 19.69 13.88
C GLY A 168 8.12 20.51 12.58
N LEU A 169 7.22 20.29 11.62
CA LEU A 169 7.21 21.01 10.34
C LEU A 169 6.53 22.36 10.50
N ILE A 170 7.05 23.38 9.80
CA ILE A 170 6.66 24.78 10.00
C ILE A 170 5.83 25.34 8.85
N GLY A 171 5.89 24.74 7.67
CA GLY A 171 5.25 25.28 6.47
C GLY A 171 4.74 24.23 5.49
N PHE A 172 3.84 24.66 4.63
CA PHE A 172 3.25 23.87 3.55
C PHE A 172 3.13 24.72 2.29
N SER A 173 3.49 24.15 1.13
CA SER A 173 3.34 24.82 -0.16
C SER A 173 2.74 23.91 -1.23
N SER A 174 1.87 24.48 -2.05
CA SER A 174 1.24 23.79 -3.19
C SER A 174 0.79 24.77 -4.27
N GLN A 175 0.74 24.33 -5.53
CA GLN A 175 0.10 25.09 -6.61
C GLN A 175 -1.32 24.63 -6.92
N LYS A 176 -1.69 23.41 -6.49
CA LYS A 176 -2.86 22.69 -7.04
C LYS A 176 -4.18 23.41 -6.78
N LEU A 177 -4.23 24.25 -5.74
CA LEU A 177 -5.41 25.03 -5.38
C LEU A 177 -5.94 25.96 -6.51
N ASP A 178 -5.08 26.40 -7.44
CA ASP A 178 -5.48 27.26 -8.56
C ASP A 178 -6.23 26.50 -9.67
N TRP A 179 -6.16 25.16 -9.66
CA TRP A 179 -6.80 24.33 -10.68
C TRP A 179 -8.31 24.28 -10.52
N ARG A 180 -8.84 24.46 -9.29
CA ARG A 180 -10.28 24.40 -8.98
C ARG A 180 -11.15 25.03 -10.04
N ASN A 181 -12.24 24.38 -10.41
CA ASN A 181 -13.14 24.93 -11.43
C ASN A 181 -13.96 26.09 -10.86
N ASN A 182 -14.37 25.98 -9.60
CA ASN A 182 -15.29 26.91 -8.96
C ASN A 182 -14.62 27.69 -7.81
N PRO A 183 -15.16 28.86 -7.44
CA PRO A 183 -14.78 29.54 -6.20
C PRO A 183 -14.98 28.61 -4.98
N PHE A 184 -13.96 28.55 -4.15
CA PHE A 184 -13.93 27.74 -2.94
C PHE A 184 -14.14 28.60 -1.68
N TYR A 185 -13.56 29.80 -1.65
CA TYR A 185 -13.61 30.72 -0.52
C TYR A 185 -14.11 32.09 -0.97
N GLY A 186 -15.40 32.36 -0.74
CA GLY A 186 -16.07 33.55 -1.27
C GLY A 186 -16.06 33.57 -2.80
N LYS A 187 -15.35 34.55 -3.39
CA LYS A 187 -15.18 34.66 -4.85
C LYS A 187 -13.83 34.13 -5.35
N SER A 188 -13.04 33.52 -4.47
CA SER A 188 -11.66 33.08 -4.73
C SER A 188 -11.56 31.55 -4.74
N LYS A 189 -10.57 30.99 -5.45
CA LYS A 189 -10.26 29.55 -5.47
C LYS A 189 -9.49 29.07 -4.21
N HIS A 190 -8.99 30.01 -3.41
CA HIS A 190 -8.15 29.77 -2.25
C HIS A 190 -8.47 30.80 -1.14
N PRO A 191 -8.31 30.45 0.15
CA PRO A 191 -8.59 31.36 1.26
C PRO A 191 -7.65 32.57 1.29
N PHE A 192 -6.39 32.38 0.91
CA PHE A 192 -5.36 33.41 0.80
C PHE A 192 -4.19 32.88 -0.05
N MET A 193 -3.23 33.75 -0.39
CA MET A 193 -1.97 33.35 -1.04
C MET A 193 -0.89 32.94 -0.03
N ILE A 194 -0.85 33.65 1.11
CA ILE A 194 0.09 33.43 2.20
C ILE A 194 -0.67 33.65 3.51
N GLY A 195 -0.58 32.73 4.46
CA GLY A 195 -1.30 32.80 5.73
C GLY A 195 -1.07 31.57 6.60
N MET A 196 -1.82 31.46 7.70
CA MET A 196 -1.78 30.34 8.63
C MET A 196 -2.89 29.34 8.33
N TRP A 197 -2.54 28.07 8.18
CA TRP A 197 -3.50 26.98 8.06
C TRP A 197 -3.57 26.19 9.36
N LYS A 198 -4.76 26.14 9.95
CA LYS A 198 -5.04 25.55 11.25
C LYS A 198 -5.65 24.15 11.10
N GLY A 199 -5.14 23.21 11.88
CA GLY A 199 -5.58 21.81 11.91
C GLY A 199 -6.69 21.54 12.92
N VAL A 200 -7.21 20.32 12.90
CA VAL A 200 -8.33 19.84 13.73
C VAL A 200 -8.11 19.96 15.25
N ASP A 201 -6.86 20.00 15.70
CA ASP A 201 -6.46 20.16 17.11
C ASP A 201 -6.14 21.62 17.49
N GLY A 202 -6.17 22.51 16.51
CA GLY A 202 -5.82 23.91 16.63
C GLY A 202 -4.35 24.26 16.46
N ALA A 203 -3.46 23.30 16.18
CA ALA A 203 -2.11 23.58 15.73
C ALA A 203 -2.13 24.22 14.32
N SER A 204 -1.11 25.01 13.99
CA SER A 204 -1.08 25.72 12.71
C SER A 204 0.32 25.74 12.11
N ILE A 205 0.37 25.61 10.78
CA ILE A 205 1.57 25.83 9.96
C ILE A 205 1.30 27.00 9.00
N MET A 206 2.36 27.60 8.45
CA MET A 206 2.20 28.61 7.41
C MET A 206 1.94 27.94 6.06
N LEU A 207 1.01 28.46 5.27
CA LEU A 207 0.72 27.99 3.92
C LEU A 207 1.15 29.04 2.90
N ALA A 208 1.82 28.59 1.83
CA ALA A 208 2.16 29.38 0.67
C ALA A 208 1.57 28.78 -0.61
N HIS A 209 0.92 29.61 -1.42
CA HIS A 209 0.49 29.20 -2.76
C HIS A 209 1.63 29.33 -3.77
N GLY A 210 1.99 28.21 -4.39
CA GLY A 210 3.19 28.01 -5.21
C GLY A 210 3.16 28.50 -6.65
N TYR A 211 1.96 28.74 -7.21
CA TYR A 211 1.75 28.90 -8.67
C TYR A 211 2.42 27.79 -9.54
N ASP A 212 2.28 27.87 -10.86
CA ASP A 212 2.82 26.87 -11.81
C ASP A 212 4.33 26.57 -11.64
N TYR A 213 4.63 25.30 -11.28
CA TYR A 213 5.98 24.75 -11.14
C TYR A 213 6.72 24.57 -12.46
N GLY A 214 6.00 24.43 -13.58
CA GLY A 214 6.56 24.32 -14.92
C GLY A 214 7.05 25.64 -15.50
N ARG A 215 7.00 26.74 -14.73
CA ARG A 215 7.33 28.09 -15.22
C ARG A 215 8.78 28.17 -15.71
N ARG A 216 8.93 28.63 -16.96
CA ARG A 216 10.22 28.97 -17.58
C ARG A 216 10.36 30.49 -17.78
N TRP A 217 11.58 31.00 -17.71
CA TRP A 217 11.92 32.40 -17.98
C TRP A 217 12.84 32.54 -19.19
N LYS A 218 12.87 33.74 -19.79
CA LYS A 218 13.50 34.00 -21.08
C LYS A 218 14.81 34.78 -20.97
N ASP A 219 15.65 34.46 -19.97
CA ASP A 219 16.94 35.13 -19.74
C ASP A 219 16.82 36.67 -19.55
N GLU A 220 15.82 37.06 -18.77
CA GLU A 220 15.44 38.44 -18.45
C GLU A 220 15.83 38.81 -17.01
N ASP A 221 15.96 40.11 -16.71
CA ASP A 221 16.15 40.56 -15.33
C ASP A 221 14.82 40.51 -14.56
N LEU A 222 14.72 39.57 -13.62
CA LEU A 222 13.49 39.39 -12.85
C LEU A 222 13.22 40.50 -11.84
N SER A 223 14.21 41.34 -11.49
CA SER A 223 13.99 42.49 -10.61
C SER A 223 13.08 43.54 -11.26
N GLU A 224 13.03 43.56 -12.60
CA GLU A 224 12.17 44.40 -13.43
C GLU A 224 10.87 43.72 -13.88
N SER A 225 10.58 42.52 -13.35
CA SER A 225 9.43 41.73 -13.78
C SER A 225 8.11 42.33 -13.31
N LYS A 226 7.39 42.98 -14.24
CA LYS A 226 6.01 43.44 -14.02
C LYS A 226 5.10 42.30 -13.56
N TYR A 227 5.32 41.09 -14.09
CA TYR A 227 4.55 39.91 -13.70
C TYR A 227 4.72 39.57 -12.22
N LEU A 228 5.96 39.51 -11.71
CA LEU A 228 6.21 39.21 -10.30
C LEU A 228 5.69 40.35 -9.40
N LEU A 229 5.85 41.61 -9.83
CA LEU A 229 5.32 42.77 -9.13
C LEU A 229 3.78 42.77 -9.04
N ASP A 230 3.08 42.27 -10.07
CA ASP A 230 1.62 42.18 -10.03
C ASP A 230 1.14 41.00 -9.18
N LEU A 231 1.87 39.87 -9.18
CA LEU A 231 1.58 38.76 -8.28
C LEU A 231 1.77 39.14 -6.81
N SER A 232 2.80 39.93 -6.48
CA SER A 232 3.09 40.33 -5.10
C SER A 232 1.97 41.17 -4.49
N LYS A 233 1.17 41.88 -5.32
CA LYS A 233 0.00 42.67 -4.89
C LYS A 233 -1.22 41.83 -4.53
N ARG A 234 -1.21 40.51 -4.80
CA ARG A 234 -2.32 39.60 -4.46
C ARG A 234 -2.43 39.27 -2.97
N ASN A 235 -1.52 39.80 -2.14
CA ASN A 235 -1.56 39.73 -0.69
C ASN A 235 -1.00 41.03 -0.10
N PRO A 236 -1.32 41.36 1.17
CA PRO A 236 -0.94 42.64 1.78
C PRO A 236 0.56 42.75 2.13
N PHE A 237 1.35 41.69 1.92
CA PHE A 237 2.76 41.64 2.32
C PHE A 237 3.71 42.09 1.20
N ASN A 238 3.20 42.33 -0.02
CA ASN A 238 4.02 42.55 -1.22
C ASN A 238 5.02 41.41 -1.47
N ILE A 239 4.63 40.17 -1.15
CA ILE A 239 5.47 38.97 -1.31
C ILE A 239 4.89 38.07 -2.39
N VAL A 240 5.74 37.41 -3.18
CA VAL A 240 5.34 36.28 -4.01
C VAL A 240 6.24 35.08 -3.72
N TYR A 241 5.62 33.94 -3.46
CA TYR A 241 6.28 32.63 -3.42
C TYR A 241 6.03 31.98 -4.78
N ARG A 242 7.09 31.69 -5.55
CA ARG A 242 6.96 31.33 -6.96
C ARG A 242 7.83 30.14 -7.34
N TYR A 243 7.18 29.04 -7.69
CA TYR A 243 7.87 27.93 -8.34
C TYR A 243 8.35 28.30 -9.75
N TYR A 244 9.48 27.72 -10.13
CA TYR A 244 9.97 27.69 -11.51
C TYR A 244 10.82 26.44 -11.73
N GLY A 245 10.70 25.79 -12.87
CA GLY A 245 11.16 24.41 -12.92
C GLY A 245 10.76 23.61 -14.14
N THR A 246 10.94 22.31 -14.03
CA THR A 246 10.36 21.29 -14.91
C THR A 246 9.26 20.58 -14.15
N GLY A 247 8.23 20.15 -14.88
CA GLY A 247 7.12 19.39 -14.34
C GLY A 247 7.20 17.90 -14.63
N ASP A 248 6.56 17.14 -13.75
CA ASP A 248 6.12 15.73 -13.83
C ASP A 248 7.28 14.71 -14.00
N THR A 249 8.22 14.96 -14.90
CA THR A 249 9.34 14.06 -15.26
C THR A 249 10.67 14.42 -14.60
N GLY A 250 10.69 15.32 -13.61
CA GLY A 250 11.92 15.80 -13.00
C GLY A 250 12.80 16.61 -13.97
N GLY A 251 14.12 16.49 -13.85
CA GLY A 251 15.09 17.28 -14.62
C GLY A 251 15.51 18.56 -13.89
N SER A 252 15.59 19.68 -14.60
CA SER A 252 16.05 20.96 -14.01
C SER A 252 15.39 22.20 -14.63
N PRO A 253 15.38 23.34 -13.94
CA PRO A 253 15.17 24.63 -14.59
C PRO A 253 16.09 24.80 -15.81
N ASN A 254 15.57 25.31 -16.93
CA ASN A 254 16.42 25.55 -18.09
C ASN A 254 17.44 26.69 -17.83
N LEU A 255 18.49 26.76 -18.66
CA LEU A 255 19.57 27.74 -18.51
C LEU A 255 19.06 29.20 -18.50
N ALA A 256 18.05 29.50 -19.30
CA ALA A 256 17.47 30.83 -19.38
C ALA A 256 16.78 31.23 -18.07
N SER A 257 16.07 30.29 -17.43
CA SER A 257 15.45 30.48 -16.12
C SER A 257 16.47 30.75 -15.02
N VAL A 258 17.53 29.95 -14.92
CA VAL A 258 18.56 30.15 -13.89
C VAL A 258 19.27 31.48 -14.11
N ARG A 259 19.60 31.83 -15.36
CA ARG A 259 20.19 33.14 -15.69
C ARG A 259 19.27 34.31 -15.38
N SER A 260 17.96 34.14 -15.56
CA SER A 260 16.98 35.15 -15.18
C SER A 260 17.00 35.44 -13.68
N VAL A 261 17.03 34.40 -12.85
CA VAL A 261 17.09 34.54 -11.39
C VAL A 261 18.42 35.17 -10.96
N GLU A 262 19.55 34.71 -11.50
CA GLU A 262 20.88 35.29 -11.25
C GLU A 262 20.96 36.78 -11.58
N LYS A 263 20.37 37.20 -12.70
CA LYS A 263 20.25 38.62 -13.08
C LYS A 263 19.37 39.36 -12.09
N GLY A 264 18.21 38.80 -11.75
CA GLY A 264 17.27 39.38 -10.79
C GLY A 264 17.88 39.62 -9.40
N ILE A 265 18.70 38.70 -8.90
CA ILE A 265 19.40 38.85 -7.61
C ILE A 265 20.36 40.03 -7.64
N LYS A 266 21.01 40.27 -8.78
CA LYS A 266 21.99 41.34 -9.00
C LYS A 266 21.35 42.66 -9.46
N GLY A 267 20.07 42.63 -9.83
CA GLY A 267 19.32 43.77 -10.34
C GLY A 267 18.80 44.70 -9.24
N ASP A 268 18.52 45.94 -9.62
CA ASP A 268 18.06 47.00 -8.72
C ASP A 268 16.59 47.42 -8.95
N GLY A 269 15.88 46.72 -9.85
CA GLY A 269 14.48 46.98 -10.22
C GLY A 269 13.48 46.84 -9.07
N PRO A 270 12.17 47.10 -9.25
CA PRO A 270 11.18 47.20 -8.15
C PRO A 270 10.88 45.90 -7.39
N VAL A 271 11.37 44.74 -7.84
CA VAL A 271 11.23 43.44 -7.16
C VAL A 271 12.58 42.98 -6.61
N GLU A 272 12.65 42.67 -5.32
CA GLU A 272 13.77 41.98 -4.68
C GLU A 272 13.64 40.48 -4.97
N VAL A 273 14.55 39.95 -5.78
CA VAL A 273 14.54 38.54 -6.19
C VAL A 273 15.45 37.73 -5.28
N ILE A 274 14.93 36.61 -4.77
CA ILE A 274 15.65 35.68 -3.91
C ILE A 274 15.58 34.30 -4.55
N SER A 275 16.73 33.70 -4.86
CA SER A 275 16.80 32.26 -5.13
C SER A 275 16.67 31.54 -3.77
N ALA A 276 15.49 30.98 -3.51
CA ALA A 276 15.09 30.58 -2.17
C ALA A 276 15.08 29.07 -1.99
N THR A 277 15.40 28.62 -0.78
CA THR A 277 14.97 27.30 -0.30
C THR A 277 13.44 27.31 -0.15
N SER A 278 12.80 26.15 -0.32
CA SER A 278 11.34 26.02 -0.26
C SER A 278 10.75 26.48 1.07
N ASP A 279 11.56 26.42 2.14
CA ASP A 279 11.18 26.80 3.50
C ASP A 279 11.68 28.18 3.97
N GLN A 280 12.44 28.92 3.14
CA GLN A 280 13.05 30.20 3.54
C GLN A 280 11.99 31.22 4.00
N MET A 281 10.90 31.36 3.23
CA MET A 281 9.84 32.31 3.56
C MET A 281 9.19 31.96 4.90
N PHE A 282 8.98 30.68 5.19
CA PHE A 282 8.40 30.24 6.47
C PHE A 282 9.32 30.60 7.64
N LYS A 283 10.63 30.37 7.49
CA LYS A 283 11.64 30.75 8.48
C LYS A 283 11.70 32.26 8.72
N ASP A 284 11.54 33.06 7.67
CA ASP A 284 11.54 34.53 7.76
C ASP A 284 10.37 35.10 8.59
N PHE A 285 9.26 34.36 8.70
CA PHE A 285 8.10 34.72 9.51
C PHE A 285 8.11 34.07 10.91
N MET A 286 9.10 33.26 11.25
CA MET A 286 9.14 32.59 12.55
C MET A 286 9.69 33.50 13.67
N PRO A 287 9.12 33.45 14.89
CA PRO A 287 7.90 32.73 15.28
C PRO A 287 6.63 33.44 14.78
N TYR A 288 5.68 32.67 14.22
CA TYR A 288 4.43 33.21 13.63
C TYR A 288 3.58 34.05 14.58
N SER A 289 3.72 33.88 15.90
CA SER A 289 3.04 34.70 16.90
C SER A 289 3.39 36.19 16.83
N LYS A 290 4.48 36.56 16.14
CA LYS A 290 4.87 37.96 15.89
C LYS A 290 4.21 38.55 14.65
N HIS A 291 3.44 37.76 13.91
CA HIS A 291 2.77 38.15 12.66
C HIS A 291 1.24 37.96 12.73
N PRO A 292 0.55 38.67 13.65
CA PRO A 292 -0.91 38.58 13.78
C PRO A 292 -1.65 39.07 12.53
N GLU A 293 -0.97 39.74 11.60
CA GLU A 293 -1.49 40.15 10.31
C GLU A 293 -1.69 39.01 9.30
N LEU A 294 -1.11 37.83 9.53
CA LEU A 294 -1.31 36.66 8.65
C LEU A 294 -2.77 36.17 8.72
N PRO A 295 -3.48 36.04 7.59
CA PRO A 295 -4.83 35.50 7.60
C PRO A 295 -4.83 34.03 8.03
N VAL A 296 -5.88 33.60 8.73
CA VAL A 296 -6.01 32.22 9.24
C VAL A 296 -7.14 31.50 8.52
N PHE A 297 -6.90 30.26 8.09
CA PHE A 297 -7.93 29.36 7.57
C PHE A 297 -8.00 28.10 8.44
N ASP A 298 -9.22 27.73 8.85
CA ASP A 298 -9.52 26.60 9.73
C ASP A 298 -10.51 25.69 8.98
N GLY A 299 -9.99 24.62 8.38
CA GLY A 299 -10.79 23.69 7.57
C GLY A 299 -10.00 22.94 6.50
N GLU A 300 -10.73 22.13 5.73
CA GLU A 300 -10.22 21.34 4.62
C GLU A 300 -10.00 22.19 3.36
N LEU A 301 -9.06 21.80 2.50
CA LEU A 301 -8.83 22.41 1.19
C LEU A 301 -9.21 21.41 0.08
N LEU A 302 -10.51 21.10 0.00
CA LEU A 302 -11.09 20.14 -0.95
C LEU A 302 -10.98 20.58 -2.41
N MET A 303 -10.87 19.65 -3.34
CA MET A 303 -10.75 19.91 -4.77
C MET A 303 -12.03 19.49 -5.52
N ASP A 304 -12.53 20.35 -6.41
CA ASP A 304 -13.70 20.11 -7.28
C ASP A 304 -13.31 19.68 -8.72
N VAL A 305 -12.01 19.52 -8.93
CA VAL A 305 -11.32 19.04 -10.13
C VAL A 305 -10.17 18.19 -9.61
N HIS A 306 -9.91 17.02 -10.18
CA HIS A 306 -8.92 16.06 -9.68
C HIS A 306 -9.06 15.74 -8.17
N GLY A 307 -9.58 14.56 -7.86
CA GLY A 307 -9.71 14.11 -6.47
C GLY A 307 -10.96 13.28 -6.24
N THR A 308 -12.08 13.70 -6.82
CA THR A 308 -13.38 13.03 -6.62
C THR A 308 -13.36 11.57 -7.08
N GLY A 309 -12.69 11.26 -8.21
CA GLY A 309 -12.45 9.89 -8.66
C GLY A 309 -11.31 9.21 -7.90
N CYS A 310 -10.32 9.98 -7.44
CA CYS A 310 -9.11 9.49 -6.77
C CYS A 310 -9.40 8.74 -5.45
N TYR A 311 -10.51 9.04 -4.78
CA TYR A 311 -10.93 8.33 -3.57
C TYR A 311 -11.39 6.89 -3.85
N THR A 312 -11.68 6.55 -5.11
CA THR A 312 -12.26 5.25 -5.50
C THR A 312 -11.44 4.47 -6.51
N SER A 313 -10.89 5.13 -7.55
CA SER A 313 -10.12 4.48 -8.63
C SER A 313 -9.03 3.56 -8.09
N GLN A 314 -8.77 2.42 -8.73
CA GLN A 314 -7.82 1.41 -8.22
C GLN A 314 -8.22 0.92 -6.82
N ALA A 315 -9.45 0.40 -6.73
CA ALA A 315 -10.02 -0.10 -5.48
C ALA A 315 -9.20 -1.26 -4.89
N ALA A 316 -8.52 -2.06 -5.72
CA ALA A 316 -7.64 -3.14 -5.26
C ALA A 316 -6.39 -2.59 -4.55
N MET A 317 -5.76 -1.54 -5.09
CA MET A 317 -4.63 -0.85 -4.43
C MET A 317 -5.03 -0.34 -3.05
N LYS A 318 -6.18 0.34 -2.95
CA LYS A 318 -6.68 0.89 -1.68
C LYS A 318 -6.96 -0.18 -0.62
N LEU A 319 -7.42 -1.37 -1.03
CA LEU A 319 -7.57 -2.53 -0.15
C LEU A 319 -6.20 -3.01 0.37
N TYR A 320 -5.20 -3.15 -0.51
CA TYR A 320 -3.88 -3.60 -0.08
C TYR A 320 -3.18 -2.58 0.81
N ASN A 321 -3.23 -1.29 0.46
CA ASN A 321 -2.71 -0.21 1.28
C ASN A 321 -3.31 -0.28 2.69
N ARG A 322 -4.66 -0.25 2.83
CA ARG A 322 -5.30 -0.31 4.16
C ARG A 322 -4.86 -1.53 4.96
N GLN A 323 -4.74 -2.69 4.32
CA GLN A 323 -4.30 -3.91 4.99
C GLN A 323 -2.83 -3.85 5.43
N ASN A 324 -1.94 -3.23 4.64
CA ASN A 324 -0.56 -3.00 5.03
C ASN A 324 -0.47 -2.10 6.26
N GLU A 325 -1.24 -1.02 6.32
CA GLU A 325 -1.26 -0.10 7.47
C GLU A 325 -1.63 -0.81 8.79
N VAL A 326 -2.69 -1.62 8.77
CA VAL A 326 -3.19 -2.29 9.98
C VAL A 326 -2.34 -3.51 10.34
N LEU A 327 -1.89 -4.29 9.35
CA LEU A 327 -1.07 -5.47 9.59
C LEU A 327 0.34 -5.10 10.09
N ALA A 328 0.90 -3.99 9.60
CA ALA A 328 2.16 -3.46 10.10
C ALA A 328 2.07 -3.11 11.59
N ASN A 329 0.96 -2.49 12.01
CA ASN A 329 0.72 -2.20 13.42
C ASN A 329 0.68 -3.47 14.28
N ALA A 330 -0.06 -4.49 13.85
CA ALA A 330 -0.13 -5.77 14.55
C ALA A 330 1.24 -6.47 14.63
N ALA A 331 2.01 -6.46 13.54
CA ALA A 331 3.35 -7.03 13.48
C ALA A 331 4.32 -6.31 14.43
N GLU A 332 4.34 -4.97 14.43
CA GLU A 332 5.19 -4.19 15.33
C GLU A 332 4.81 -4.40 16.81
N ASN A 333 3.50 -4.43 17.12
CA ASN A 333 2.99 -4.68 18.47
C ASN A 333 3.45 -6.04 19.00
N ALA A 334 3.26 -7.10 18.22
CA ALA A 334 3.68 -8.44 18.59
C ALA A 334 5.21 -8.54 18.71
N ALA A 335 5.95 -7.91 17.80
CA ALA A 335 7.42 -7.90 17.83
C ALA A 335 7.98 -7.20 19.07
N VAL A 336 7.37 -6.11 19.53
CA VAL A 336 7.74 -5.46 20.80
C VAL A 336 7.55 -6.41 21.98
N ALA A 337 6.43 -7.13 22.04
CA ALA A 337 6.17 -8.08 23.12
C ALA A 337 7.18 -9.25 23.11
N ALA A 338 7.50 -9.80 21.93
CA ALA A 338 8.47 -10.88 21.78
C ALA A 338 9.90 -10.43 22.13
N ASP A 339 10.31 -9.22 21.70
CA ASP A 339 11.60 -8.61 22.05
C ASP A 339 11.74 -8.39 23.56
N TRP A 340 10.72 -7.81 24.18
CA TRP A 340 10.74 -7.56 25.62
C TRP A 340 10.74 -8.85 26.45
N LEU A 341 10.01 -9.89 26.03
CA LEU A 341 10.03 -11.21 26.67
C LEU A 341 11.37 -11.94 26.46
N GLY A 342 12.24 -11.46 25.57
CA GLY A 342 13.50 -12.11 25.24
C GLY A 342 13.31 -13.40 24.44
N THR A 343 12.31 -13.48 23.58
CA THR A 343 12.05 -14.69 22.77
C THR A 343 12.36 -14.52 21.29
N ALA A 344 12.43 -13.28 20.82
CA ALA A 344 12.88 -12.92 19.49
C ALA A 344 13.55 -11.55 19.55
N THR A 345 14.39 -11.20 18.57
CA THR A 345 14.87 -9.81 18.42
C THR A 345 13.88 -9.02 17.57
N TYR A 346 13.62 -7.76 17.92
CA TYR A 346 12.79 -6.88 17.09
C TYR A 346 13.36 -6.74 15.65
N PRO A 347 12.64 -7.15 14.60
CA PRO A 347 13.16 -7.21 13.23
C PRO A 347 13.08 -5.84 12.54
N LEU A 348 13.87 -4.87 13.03
CA LEU A 348 13.81 -3.46 12.63
C LEU A 348 13.96 -3.26 11.11
N ASN A 349 14.93 -3.93 10.48
CA ASN A 349 15.21 -3.76 9.05
C ASN A 349 14.05 -4.28 8.20
N THR A 350 13.59 -5.52 8.43
CA THR A 350 12.44 -6.09 7.70
C THR A 350 11.20 -5.21 7.80
N LEU A 351 10.89 -4.70 9.00
CA LEU A 351 9.76 -3.80 9.22
C LEU A 351 9.95 -2.46 8.49
N THR A 352 11.15 -1.87 8.58
CA THR A 352 11.46 -0.58 7.93
C THR A 352 11.42 -0.69 6.41
N ASP A 353 11.98 -1.75 5.85
CA ASP A 353 11.98 -2.00 4.40
C ASP A 353 10.56 -2.26 3.89
N ALA A 354 9.75 -3.01 4.63
CA ALA A 354 8.34 -3.22 4.30
C ALA A 354 7.55 -1.90 4.30
N TRP A 355 7.72 -1.06 5.33
CA TRP A 355 7.10 0.27 5.38
C TRP A 355 7.53 1.16 4.20
N LYS A 356 8.84 1.26 3.94
CA LYS A 356 9.35 2.06 2.83
C LYS A 356 8.78 1.60 1.50
N ARG A 357 8.71 0.28 1.27
CA ARG A 357 8.28 -0.31 0.01
C ARG A 357 6.85 0.08 -0.34
N PHE A 358 5.88 -0.12 0.55
CA PHE A 358 4.49 0.23 0.20
C PHE A 358 4.19 1.74 0.32
N ILE A 359 4.93 2.51 1.15
CA ILE A 359 4.78 3.97 1.19
C ILE A 359 5.15 4.63 -0.14
N VAL A 360 6.10 4.08 -0.90
CA VAL A 360 6.39 4.57 -2.26
C VAL A 360 5.13 4.53 -3.13
N HIS A 361 4.27 3.54 -2.94
CA HIS A 361 3.01 3.39 -3.67
C HIS A 361 1.85 4.20 -3.07
N GLN A 362 2.08 4.92 -1.96
CA GLN A 362 1.19 5.99 -1.50
C GLN A 362 1.39 7.30 -2.27
N PHE A 363 2.32 7.33 -3.24
CA PHE A 363 2.53 8.45 -4.15
C PHE A 363 1.21 8.96 -4.76
N HIS A 364 1.12 10.28 -4.96
CA HIS A 364 -0.16 10.92 -5.25
C HIS A 364 -0.77 10.61 -6.62
N ASP A 365 -0.05 9.99 -7.57
CA ASP A 365 -0.63 9.41 -8.80
C ASP A 365 -0.75 7.87 -8.80
N ASP A 366 -0.21 7.21 -7.78
CA ASP A 366 -0.28 5.76 -7.63
C ASP A 366 -1.52 5.36 -6.84
N LEU A 367 -1.54 5.67 -5.54
CA LEU A 367 -2.64 5.29 -4.64
C LEU A 367 -3.97 5.90 -5.05
N THR A 368 -3.96 7.08 -5.69
CA THR A 368 -5.14 7.76 -6.22
C THR A 368 -5.70 7.08 -7.47
N GLY A 369 -4.94 6.18 -8.08
CA GLY A 369 -5.36 5.36 -9.19
C GLY A 369 -5.34 6.13 -10.50
N THR A 370 -4.27 6.87 -10.80
CA THR A 370 -4.19 7.74 -11.97
C THR A 370 -3.02 7.48 -12.91
N SER A 371 -2.21 6.47 -12.61
CA SER A 371 -1.12 5.94 -13.44
C SER A 371 -1.57 4.96 -14.55
N ILE A 372 -0.65 4.61 -15.46
CA ILE A 372 -0.84 3.56 -16.49
C ILE A 372 -0.90 2.15 -15.86
N PRO A 373 -1.53 1.15 -16.52
CA PRO A 373 -1.66 -0.21 -15.99
C PRO A 373 -0.33 -0.84 -15.57
N ARG A 374 0.72 -0.68 -16.38
CA ARG A 374 2.07 -1.19 -16.12
C ARG A 374 2.66 -0.69 -14.79
N ALA A 375 2.34 0.53 -14.38
CA ALA A 375 2.82 1.08 -13.11
C ALA A 375 2.27 0.27 -11.92
N TYR A 376 1.00 -0.14 -11.97
CA TYR A 376 0.38 -0.94 -10.90
C TYR A 376 0.88 -2.37 -10.82
N GLU A 377 1.46 -2.93 -11.88
CA GLU A 377 2.11 -4.25 -11.79
C GLU A 377 3.20 -4.24 -10.70
N PHE A 378 3.98 -3.16 -10.63
CA PHE A 378 4.96 -2.96 -9.56
C PHE A 378 4.28 -2.68 -8.22
N SER A 379 3.29 -1.77 -8.19
CA SER A 379 2.59 -1.41 -6.97
C SER A 379 1.91 -2.60 -6.28
N TRP A 380 1.16 -3.43 -7.02
CA TRP A 380 0.53 -4.63 -6.48
C TRP A 380 1.55 -5.62 -5.93
N ASN A 381 2.68 -5.80 -6.62
CA ASN A 381 3.73 -6.70 -6.16
C ASN A 381 4.33 -6.22 -4.84
N ASP A 382 4.70 -4.96 -4.74
CA ASP A 382 5.32 -4.36 -3.57
C ASP A 382 4.38 -4.30 -2.35
N GLU A 383 3.09 -4.02 -2.59
CA GLU A 383 2.02 -4.13 -1.60
C GLU A 383 1.89 -5.56 -1.05
N LEU A 384 1.87 -6.57 -1.94
CA LEU A 384 1.72 -7.99 -1.56
C LEU A 384 2.99 -8.56 -0.88
N ILE A 385 4.18 -8.14 -1.29
CA ILE A 385 5.45 -8.46 -0.61
C ILE A 385 5.41 -7.93 0.82
N SER A 386 5.00 -6.67 1.00
CA SER A 386 4.95 -6.03 2.31
C SER A 386 3.93 -6.72 3.23
N LEU A 387 2.75 -7.09 2.72
CA LEU A 387 1.76 -7.90 3.45
C LEU A 387 2.34 -9.24 3.90
N LYS A 388 3.05 -9.95 3.01
CA LYS A 388 3.71 -11.22 3.36
C LYS A 388 4.78 -11.05 4.44
N GLN A 389 5.58 -9.98 4.36
CA GLN A 389 6.63 -9.70 5.34
C GLN A 389 6.04 -9.35 6.71
N PHE A 390 5.03 -8.47 6.77
CA PHE A 390 4.35 -8.15 8.03
C PHE A 390 3.64 -9.38 8.63
N ALA A 391 2.98 -10.21 7.81
CA ALA A 391 2.38 -11.47 8.27
C ALA A 391 3.42 -12.45 8.82
N GLY A 392 4.60 -12.53 8.20
CA GLY A 392 5.73 -13.33 8.66
C GLY A 392 6.25 -12.86 10.02
N VAL A 393 6.50 -11.55 10.17
CA VAL A 393 6.93 -10.94 11.43
C VAL A 393 5.88 -11.14 12.53
N LEU A 394 4.60 -10.96 12.22
CA LEU A 394 3.52 -11.20 13.17
C LEU A 394 3.53 -12.66 13.63
N THR A 395 3.58 -13.62 12.70
CA THR A 395 3.53 -15.05 13.02
C THR A 395 4.72 -15.49 13.88
N SER A 396 5.93 -15.02 13.56
CA SER A 396 7.12 -15.35 14.34
C SER A 396 7.13 -14.67 15.71
N SER A 397 6.65 -13.43 15.80
CA SER A 397 6.54 -12.72 17.08
C SER A 397 5.48 -13.36 17.99
N VAL A 398 4.32 -13.73 17.43
CA VAL A 398 3.30 -14.49 18.16
C VAL A 398 3.84 -15.85 18.59
N SER A 399 4.65 -16.53 17.77
CA SER A 399 5.35 -17.77 18.17
C SER A 399 6.28 -17.52 19.37
N GLY A 400 7.03 -16.42 19.35
CA GLY A 400 7.88 -15.99 20.44
C GLY A 400 7.10 -15.80 21.74
N VAL A 401 5.97 -15.08 21.71
CA VAL A 401 5.12 -14.90 22.90
C VAL A 401 4.46 -16.22 23.33
N ALA A 402 3.97 -17.01 22.36
CA ALA A 402 3.32 -18.29 22.57
C ALA A 402 4.22 -19.27 23.34
N SER A 403 5.51 -19.31 23.03
CA SER A 403 6.50 -20.14 23.73
C SER A 403 6.54 -19.92 25.24
N GLN A 404 6.09 -18.75 25.70
CA GLN A 404 6.07 -18.36 27.11
C GLN A 404 4.71 -18.59 27.78
N LEU A 405 3.63 -18.82 27.02
CA LEU A 405 2.29 -19.10 27.54
C LEU A 405 2.13 -20.58 27.93
N ASP A 406 1.32 -20.87 28.95
CA ASP A 406 0.91 -22.24 29.25
C ASP A 406 -0.18 -22.72 28.27
N THR A 407 0.22 -23.44 27.23
CA THR A 407 -0.68 -23.93 26.18
C THR A 407 -1.28 -25.31 26.50
N ARG A 408 -1.07 -25.84 27.72
CA ARG A 408 -1.64 -27.13 28.12
C ARG A 408 -3.16 -27.03 28.27
N VAL A 409 -3.86 -27.65 27.32
CA VAL A 409 -5.32 -27.75 27.28
C VAL A 409 -5.78 -29.18 27.01
N LYS A 410 -7.08 -29.49 27.14
CA LYS A 410 -7.54 -30.86 26.89
C LYS A 410 -7.62 -31.16 25.38
N GLY A 411 -8.13 -30.23 24.58
CA GLY A 411 -8.22 -30.32 23.11
C GLY A 411 -7.02 -29.69 22.41
N THR A 412 -7.27 -28.92 21.35
CA THR A 412 -6.26 -28.17 20.59
C THR A 412 -6.13 -26.75 21.16
N PRO A 413 -4.92 -26.30 21.57
CA PRO A 413 -4.74 -24.93 22.02
C PRO A 413 -4.74 -23.98 20.81
N VAL A 414 -5.57 -22.93 20.91
CA VAL A 414 -5.62 -21.84 19.95
C VAL A 414 -5.31 -20.55 20.68
N ILE A 415 -4.28 -19.85 20.24
CA ILE A 415 -3.86 -18.56 20.76
C ILE A 415 -4.59 -17.48 19.98
N LEU A 416 -5.32 -16.63 20.69
CA LEU A 416 -5.95 -15.45 20.13
C LEU A 416 -5.12 -14.22 20.46
N HIS A 417 -4.78 -13.44 19.45
CA HIS A 417 -3.99 -12.22 19.57
C HIS A 417 -4.83 -10.97 19.25
N ASN A 418 -4.83 -10.01 20.17
CA ASN A 418 -5.44 -8.70 20.02
C ASN A 418 -4.36 -7.63 19.90
N ALA A 419 -4.27 -7.01 18.72
CA ALA A 419 -3.33 -5.92 18.44
C ALA A 419 -3.78 -4.56 19.01
N HIS A 420 -5.06 -4.41 19.39
CA HIS A 420 -5.57 -3.15 19.95
C HIS A 420 -5.05 -2.91 21.35
N SER A 421 -4.84 -1.64 21.73
CA SER A 421 -4.41 -1.24 23.07
C SER A 421 -5.51 -1.19 24.13
N PHE A 422 -6.65 -1.79 23.83
CA PHE A 422 -7.79 -1.96 24.73
C PHE A 422 -8.30 -3.41 24.63
N PRO A 423 -8.94 -3.95 25.69
CA PRO A 423 -9.50 -5.30 25.65
C PRO A 423 -10.59 -5.41 24.58
N VAL A 424 -10.54 -6.48 23.78
CA VAL A 424 -11.54 -6.74 22.73
C VAL A 424 -12.35 -7.97 23.10
N THR A 425 -13.67 -7.80 23.15
CA THR A 425 -14.63 -8.91 23.14
C THR A 425 -15.33 -8.94 21.79
N ASP A 426 -15.14 -10.01 21.02
CA ASP A 426 -15.67 -10.14 19.67
C ASP A 426 -15.78 -11.60 19.20
N LEU A 427 -16.30 -11.81 17.98
CA LEU A 427 -16.36 -13.12 17.33
C LEU A 427 -15.16 -13.37 16.42
N VAL A 428 -14.50 -14.51 16.62
CA VAL A 428 -13.25 -14.89 15.93
C VAL A 428 -13.47 -16.13 15.07
N GLU A 429 -13.13 -16.04 13.79
CA GLU A 429 -13.16 -17.19 12.88
C GLU A 429 -11.83 -17.93 12.93
N VAL A 430 -11.88 -19.23 13.23
CA VAL A 430 -10.74 -20.13 13.40
C VAL A 430 -10.87 -21.32 12.46
N VAL A 431 -9.81 -21.62 11.73
CA VAL A 431 -9.67 -22.74 10.81
C VAL A 431 -8.67 -23.72 11.40
N LEU A 432 -9.12 -24.94 11.71
CA LEU A 432 -8.28 -25.98 12.31
C LEU A 432 -8.26 -27.21 11.43
N ASP A 433 -7.07 -27.81 11.30
CA ASP A 433 -6.92 -29.11 10.66
C ASP A 433 -7.55 -30.20 11.55
N MET A 434 -8.59 -30.85 11.02
CA MET A 434 -9.34 -31.92 11.63
C MET A 434 -9.53 -33.03 10.57
N PRO A 435 -8.72 -34.09 10.58
CA PRO A 435 -8.75 -35.12 9.53
C PRO A 435 -10.12 -35.79 9.31
N LYS A 436 -10.97 -35.76 10.34
CA LYS A 436 -12.34 -36.26 10.28
C LYS A 436 -13.30 -35.14 10.60
N SER A 437 -14.45 -35.15 9.93
CA SER A 437 -15.54 -34.22 10.19
C SER A 437 -16.00 -34.33 11.64
N PRO A 438 -15.85 -33.30 12.47
CA PRO A 438 -16.32 -33.35 13.86
C PRO A 438 -17.86 -33.38 13.89
N LYS A 439 -18.43 -34.06 14.90
CA LYS A 439 -19.89 -34.02 15.17
C LYS A 439 -20.34 -32.66 15.70
N GLY A 440 -19.41 -31.92 16.31
CA GLY A 440 -19.56 -30.60 16.87
C GLY A 440 -18.23 -30.16 17.47
N VAL A 441 -18.13 -28.87 17.78
CA VAL A 441 -16.97 -28.29 18.46
C VAL A 441 -17.45 -27.59 19.73
N THR A 442 -16.69 -27.74 20.81
CA THR A 442 -16.86 -26.95 22.03
C THR A 442 -15.55 -26.23 22.33
N VAL A 443 -15.65 -24.98 22.79
CA VAL A 443 -14.47 -24.18 23.12
C VAL A 443 -14.57 -23.68 24.54
N TYR A 444 -13.42 -23.65 25.22
CA TYR A 444 -13.26 -23.09 26.56
C TYR A 444 -12.20 -21.99 26.53
N ASP A 445 -12.44 -20.93 27.30
CA ASP A 445 -11.51 -19.80 27.44
C ASP A 445 -10.29 -20.13 28.32
N GLU A 446 -9.45 -19.13 28.58
CA GLU A 446 -8.23 -19.24 29.36
C GLU A 446 -8.47 -19.65 30.82
N LYS A 447 -9.70 -19.42 31.32
CA LYS A 447 -10.17 -19.77 32.67
C LYS A 447 -10.88 -21.14 32.71
N GLY A 448 -11.00 -21.81 31.56
CA GLY A 448 -11.69 -23.09 31.45
C GLY A 448 -13.22 -22.98 31.45
N LYS A 449 -13.77 -21.79 31.23
CA LYS A 449 -15.20 -21.56 31.06
C LYS A 449 -15.60 -21.82 29.61
N LYS A 450 -16.69 -22.56 29.40
CA LYS A 450 -17.22 -22.80 28.06
C LYS A 450 -17.70 -21.49 27.44
N VAL A 451 -17.27 -21.20 26.21
CA VAL A 451 -17.72 -20.05 25.43
C VAL A 451 -18.68 -20.47 24.33
N ALA A 452 -19.44 -19.52 23.80
CA ALA A 452 -20.34 -19.76 22.68
C ALA A 452 -19.52 -20.01 21.40
N THR A 453 -19.98 -20.99 20.61
CA THR A 453 -19.26 -21.47 19.43
C THR A 453 -20.23 -21.89 18.34
N GLN A 454 -19.86 -21.65 17.09
CA GLN A 454 -20.63 -22.08 15.94
C GLN A 454 -19.70 -22.71 14.91
N MET A 455 -20.05 -23.89 14.40
CA MET A 455 -19.34 -24.50 13.28
C MET A 455 -19.88 -23.89 11.97
N LEU A 456 -18.99 -23.32 11.16
CA LEU A 456 -19.34 -22.65 9.91
C LEU A 456 -19.31 -23.61 8.73
N SER A 457 -18.20 -24.33 8.56
CA SER A 457 -18.04 -25.32 7.49
C SER A 457 -17.00 -26.39 7.86
N TYR A 458 -17.01 -27.48 7.11
CA TYR A 458 -15.96 -28.49 7.15
C TYR A 458 -15.62 -28.92 5.73
N GLU A 459 -14.41 -28.61 5.27
CA GLU A 459 -13.97 -28.84 3.89
C GLU A 459 -12.51 -29.27 3.88
N LYS A 460 -12.18 -30.28 3.06
CA LYS A 460 -10.80 -30.75 2.84
C LYS A 460 -10.01 -31.02 4.14
N GLY A 461 -10.65 -31.60 5.16
CA GLY A 461 -9.99 -31.89 6.43
C GLY A 461 -9.80 -30.67 7.33
N LYS A 462 -10.47 -29.55 7.08
CA LYS A 462 -10.41 -28.34 7.90
C LYS A 462 -11.79 -27.96 8.42
N ALA A 463 -11.89 -27.72 9.72
CA ALA A 463 -13.09 -27.18 10.34
C ALA A 463 -12.96 -25.66 10.49
N ARG A 464 -13.95 -24.91 9.98
CA ARG A 464 -14.08 -23.47 10.23
C ARG A 464 -15.07 -23.25 11.38
N VAL A 465 -14.64 -22.56 12.41
CA VAL A 465 -15.37 -22.37 13.67
C VAL A 465 -15.39 -20.90 14.04
N LEU A 466 -16.55 -20.38 14.41
CA LEU A 466 -16.71 -19.05 14.99
C LEU A 466 -16.75 -19.18 16.52
N ILE A 467 -15.94 -18.38 17.22
CA ILE A 467 -15.75 -18.43 18.67
C ILE A 467 -16.05 -17.05 19.26
N ALA A 468 -16.87 -16.99 20.31
CA ALA A 468 -16.99 -15.79 21.12
C ALA A 468 -15.78 -15.66 22.05
N ALA A 469 -14.98 -14.61 21.87
CA ALA A 469 -13.70 -14.44 22.55
C ALA A 469 -13.58 -13.07 23.24
N SER A 470 -12.82 -13.05 24.33
CA SER A 470 -12.41 -11.84 25.04
C SER A 470 -10.89 -11.92 25.22
N VAL A 471 -10.17 -10.98 24.61
CA VAL A 471 -8.70 -10.97 24.61
C VAL A 471 -8.23 -9.63 25.19
N PRO A 472 -7.25 -9.62 26.13
CA PRO A 472 -6.77 -8.39 26.73
C PRO A 472 -6.09 -7.46 25.71
N ALA A 473 -5.88 -6.20 26.10
CA ALA A 473 -5.17 -5.20 25.29
C ALA A 473 -3.74 -5.65 24.95
N SER A 474 -3.34 -5.44 23.68
CA SER A 474 -2.01 -5.79 23.13
C SER A 474 -1.55 -7.14 23.66
N GLY A 475 -2.42 -8.13 23.45
CA GLY A 475 -2.54 -9.24 24.37
C GLY A 475 -2.89 -10.56 23.70
N TYR A 476 -2.84 -11.61 24.52
CA TYR A 476 -2.89 -13.00 24.10
C TYR A 476 -3.77 -13.79 25.07
N ALA A 477 -4.51 -14.76 24.54
CA ALA A 477 -5.28 -15.69 25.34
C ALA A 477 -5.30 -17.09 24.70
N VAL A 478 -5.07 -18.13 25.50
CA VAL A 478 -5.10 -19.54 25.08
C VAL A 478 -6.51 -20.10 25.27
N TYR A 479 -7.13 -20.48 24.15
CA TYR A 479 -8.43 -21.16 24.10
C TYR A 479 -8.25 -22.67 23.87
N ASP A 480 -9.12 -23.47 24.46
CA ASP A 480 -9.15 -24.93 24.37
C ASP A 480 -10.27 -25.38 23.44
N VAL A 481 -9.93 -25.78 22.21
CA VAL A 481 -10.88 -26.26 21.21
C VAL A 481 -10.98 -27.78 21.25
N ARG A 482 -12.16 -28.31 21.57
CA ARG A 482 -12.41 -29.75 21.71
C ARG A 482 -13.45 -30.25 20.73
N GLU A 483 -13.24 -31.45 20.21
CA GLU A 483 -14.30 -32.21 19.55
C GLU A 483 -15.40 -32.56 20.57
N GLY A 484 -16.64 -32.16 20.29
CA GLY A 484 -17.77 -32.39 21.17
C GLY A 484 -18.95 -31.46 20.90
N GLY A 485 -20.16 -31.87 21.33
CA GLY A 485 -21.40 -31.13 21.07
C GLY A 485 -22.09 -31.52 19.75
N SER A 486 -23.19 -30.83 19.43
CA SER A 486 -23.94 -30.99 18.19
C SER A 486 -23.69 -29.80 17.26
N ALA A 487 -23.29 -30.06 16.02
CA ALA A 487 -23.26 -29.04 14.98
C ALA A 487 -24.59 -28.99 14.22
N THR A 488 -25.25 -27.83 14.25
CA THR A 488 -26.33 -27.53 13.30
C THR A 488 -25.68 -27.01 12.02
N ARG A 489 -25.70 -27.80 10.95
CA ARG A 489 -25.27 -27.34 9.62
C ARG A 489 -26.48 -26.71 8.94
N ALA A 490 -26.40 -25.43 8.63
CA ALA A 490 -27.41 -24.79 7.81
C ALA A 490 -27.36 -25.43 6.40
N VAL A 491 -28.51 -25.90 5.91
CA VAL A 491 -28.68 -26.23 4.50
C VAL A 491 -29.10 -24.94 3.80
N SER A 492 -28.41 -24.60 2.72
CA SER A 492 -28.77 -23.42 1.92
C SER A 492 -30.24 -23.51 1.50
N SER A 493 -31.04 -22.51 1.87
CA SER A 493 -32.45 -22.43 1.52
C SER A 493 -32.81 -21.04 1.00
N GLU A 494 -33.85 -20.94 0.18
CA GLU A 494 -34.38 -19.65 -0.24
C GLU A 494 -34.98 -18.92 0.99
N ALA A 495 -34.60 -17.66 1.17
CA ALA A 495 -35.09 -16.82 2.25
C ALA A 495 -34.89 -15.36 1.88
N ASN A 496 -35.87 -14.51 2.17
CA ASN A 496 -35.82 -13.06 1.95
C ASN A 496 -35.83 -12.26 3.26
N THR A 497 -35.73 -12.95 4.41
CA THR A 497 -35.71 -12.35 5.74
C THR A 497 -34.51 -12.83 6.53
N LEU A 498 -33.96 -11.95 7.36
CA LEU A 498 -32.88 -12.26 8.30
C LEU A 498 -33.17 -11.56 9.63
N GLU A 499 -33.07 -12.29 10.73
CA GLU A 499 -33.40 -11.76 12.05
C GLU A 499 -32.44 -12.29 13.14
N ASN A 500 -31.90 -11.40 13.96
CA ASN A 500 -31.17 -11.71 15.20
C ASN A 500 -31.92 -11.13 16.40
N SER A 501 -31.31 -11.08 17.59
CA SER A 501 -31.92 -10.50 18.78
C SER A 501 -32.28 -9.01 18.67
N LEU A 502 -31.60 -8.22 17.82
CA LEU A 502 -31.76 -6.76 17.74
C LEU A 502 -32.47 -6.27 16.47
N TYR A 503 -32.24 -6.91 15.34
CA TYR A 503 -32.66 -6.44 14.02
C TYR A 503 -33.47 -7.50 13.28
N LYS A 504 -34.41 -7.00 12.47
CA LYS A 504 -35.13 -7.78 11.46
C LYS A 504 -34.97 -7.09 10.10
N ILE A 505 -34.45 -7.81 9.12
CA ILE A 505 -34.20 -7.35 7.76
C ILE A 505 -35.17 -8.07 6.82
N GLN A 506 -35.81 -7.31 5.92
CA GLN A 506 -36.65 -7.82 4.84
C GLN A 506 -36.10 -7.32 3.50
N LEU A 507 -35.90 -8.26 2.57
CA LEU A 507 -35.49 -8.01 1.19
C LEU A 507 -36.69 -8.09 0.25
N ASP A 508 -36.66 -7.31 -0.83
CA ASP A 508 -37.59 -7.45 -1.96
C ASP A 508 -37.12 -8.53 -2.96
N GLY A 509 -37.86 -8.72 -4.05
CA GLY A 509 -37.50 -9.66 -5.12
C GLY A 509 -36.26 -9.28 -5.92
N LYS A 510 -35.75 -8.04 -5.78
CA LYS A 510 -34.48 -7.61 -6.35
C LYS A 510 -33.31 -7.90 -5.40
N GLY A 511 -33.58 -8.33 -4.17
CA GLY A 511 -32.58 -8.50 -3.12
C GLY A 511 -32.10 -7.16 -2.54
N ASP A 512 -32.93 -6.12 -2.58
CA ASP A 512 -32.67 -4.83 -1.92
C ASP A 512 -33.42 -4.79 -0.57
N ILE A 513 -32.85 -4.13 0.44
CA ILE A 513 -33.43 -4.08 1.79
C ILE A 513 -34.53 -3.02 1.83
N ILE A 514 -35.78 -3.46 1.93
CA ILE A 514 -36.97 -2.58 2.02
C ILE A 514 -37.42 -2.32 3.46
N SER A 515 -36.93 -3.10 4.42
CA SER A 515 -37.13 -2.84 5.86
C SER A 515 -35.93 -3.37 6.64
N LEU A 516 -35.45 -2.55 7.56
CA LEU A 516 -34.44 -2.86 8.56
C LEU A 516 -34.94 -2.30 9.88
N PHE A 517 -35.54 -3.18 10.66
CA PHE A 517 -36.21 -2.80 11.90
C PHE A 517 -35.32 -3.05 13.12
N ASP A 518 -34.98 -1.99 13.85
CA ASP A 518 -34.37 -2.07 15.18
C ASP A 518 -35.46 -2.36 16.22
N LYS A 519 -35.45 -3.58 16.74
CA LYS A 519 -36.40 -4.08 17.75
C LYS A 519 -36.18 -3.47 19.13
N LYS A 520 -34.94 -3.13 19.47
CA LYS A 520 -34.59 -2.56 20.77
C LYS A 520 -35.13 -1.14 20.90
N ASN A 521 -35.00 -0.36 19.83
CA ASN A 521 -35.41 1.04 19.80
C ASN A 521 -36.80 1.26 19.17
N ASN A 522 -37.42 0.20 18.64
CA ASN A 522 -38.71 0.24 17.94
C ASN A 522 -38.67 1.24 16.77
N LYS A 523 -37.66 1.11 15.91
CA LYS A 523 -37.39 2.03 14.80
C LYS A 523 -37.23 1.28 13.48
N GLU A 524 -37.95 1.72 12.46
CA GLU A 524 -37.66 1.38 11.07
C GLU A 524 -36.55 2.31 10.56
N LEU A 525 -35.47 1.74 10.01
CA LEU A 525 -34.32 2.52 9.53
C LEU A 525 -34.46 2.90 8.07
N VAL A 526 -35.15 2.12 7.25
CA VAL A 526 -35.30 2.41 5.82
C VAL A 526 -36.34 3.52 5.63
N LYS A 527 -36.02 4.54 4.82
CA LYS A 527 -37.00 5.58 4.47
C LYS A 527 -38.18 4.96 3.74
N GLU A 528 -39.40 5.37 4.09
CA GLU A 528 -40.62 4.89 3.43
C GLU A 528 -40.54 5.04 1.90
N GLY A 529 -40.86 3.96 1.18
CA GLY A 529 -40.80 3.90 -0.28
C GLY A 529 -39.39 3.84 -0.89
N LYS A 530 -38.34 3.70 -0.08
CA LYS A 530 -36.95 3.55 -0.51
C LYS A 530 -36.39 2.18 -0.08
N ALA A 531 -35.15 1.90 -0.48
CA ALA A 531 -34.44 0.66 -0.12
C ALA A 531 -32.95 0.93 0.09
N ILE A 532 -32.31 0.21 1.01
CA ILE A 532 -30.85 0.13 1.11
C ILE A 532 -30.37 -0.89 0.07
N ARG A 533 -29.43 -0.49 -0.81
CA ARG A 533 -29.06 -1.27 -1.98
C ARG A 533 -27.64 -1.00 -2.48
N LEU A 534 -27.16 -1.89 -3.34
CA LEU A 534 -26.09 -1.57 -4.29
C LEU A 534 -26.69 -0.75 -5.43
N ALA A 535 -26.38 0.55 -5.43
CA ALA A 535 -26.86 1.55 -6.38
C ALA A 535 -25.87 1.70 -7.55
N LEU A 536 -26.33 1.40 -8.76
CA LEU A 536 -25.52 1.46 -9.97
C LEU A 536 -25.90 2.70 -10.78
N PHE A 537 -24.93 3.54 -11.09
CA PHE A 537 -25.04 4.59 -12.09
C PHE A 537 -24.47 4.06 -13.39
N THR A 538 -25.23 4.16 -14.49
CA THR A 538 -24.83 3.65 -15.82
C THR A 538 -24.36 4.76 -16.76
N GLU A 539 -24.18 5.97 -16.24
CA GLU A 539 -23.66 7.13 -16.96
C GLU A 539 -22.63 7.88 -16.09
N ASN A 540 -21.39 7.43 -16.16
CA ASN A 540 -20.24 7.94 -15.44
C ASN A 540 -19.24 8.59 -16.40
N LYS A 541 -19.61 9.74 -16.96
CA LYS A 541 -18.81 10.42 -17.98
C LYS A 541 -17.65 11.17 -17.34
N SER A 542 -16.42 10.92 -17.81
CA SER A 542 -15.27 11.76 -17.47
C SER A 542 -14.22 11.63 -18.58
N TYR A 543 -14.01 12.70 -19.35
CA TYR A 543 -13.22 12.63 -20.59
C TYR A 543 -11.81 13.19 -20.46
N ASN A 544 -11.65 14.33 -19.77
CA ASN A 544 -10.36 15.00 -19.66
C ASN A 544 -9.45 14.27 -18.67
N TRP A 545 -10.03 13.85 -17.54
CA TRP A 545 -9.31 13.22 -16.43
C TRP A 545 -10.13 12.06 -15.85
N PRO A 546 -10.29 10.96 -16.62
CA PRO A 546 -11.29 9.95 -16.31
C PRO A 546 -11.17 9.32 -14.92
N ALA A 547 -9.98 8.85 -14.56
CA ALA A 547 -9.76 8.24 -13.25
C ALA A 547 -9.75 9.25 -12.09
N TRP A 548 -9.31 10.48 -12.35
CA TRP A 548 -9.22 11.53 -11.35
C TRP A 548 -10.60 12.07 -10.92
N GLU A 549 -11.62 11.94 -11.78
CA GLU A 549 -12.88 12.66 -11.63
C GLU A 549 -14.11 11.75 -11.69
N ILE A 550 -14.92 11.84 -10.65
CA ILE A 550 -16.37 11.63 -10.72
C ILE A 550 -16.99 13.02 -10.87
N ILE A 551 -17.82 13.23 -11.89
CA ILE A 551 -18.44 14.54 -12.12
C ILE A 551 -19.76 14.66 -11.35
N LYS A 552 -20.10 15.88 -10.92
CA LYS A 552 -21.33 16.14 -10.16
C LYS A 552 -22.60 15.69 -10.88
N GLU A 553 -22.66 15.88 -12.20
CA GLU A 553 -23.80 15.44 -13.02
C GLU A 553 -24.08 13.94 -12.86
N THR A 554 -23.03 13.10 -12.75
CA THR A 554 -23.18 11.67 -12.50
C THR A 554 -23.78 11.42 -11.12
N THR A 555 -23.28 12.08 -10.08
CA THR A 555 -23.80 11.90 -8.71
C THR A 555 -25.22 12.42 -8.51
N ASP A 556 -25.66 13.39 -9.31
CA ASP A 556 -27.01 13.97 -9.26
C ASP A 556 -28.07 13.09 -9.95
N LYS A 557 -27.67 12.13 -10.77
CA LYS A 557 -28.60 11.20 -11.44
C LYS A 557 -29.20 10.20 -10.44
N GLU A 558 -30.41 9.70 -10.76
CA GLU A 558 -31.02 8.61 -9.99
C GLU A 558 -30.34 7.29 -10.38
N PRO A 559 -29.76 6.55 -9.42
CA PRO A 559 -29.15 5.25 -9.69
C PRO A 559 -30.21 4.14 -9.80
N ILE A 560 -29.83 3.03 -10.41
CA ILE A 560 -30.67 1.84 -10.57
C ILE A 560 -30.26 0.72 -9.61
N SER A 561 -31.21 -0.16 -9.29
CA SER A 561 -30.93 -1.44 -8.65
C SER A 561 -30.39 -2.43 -9.67
N ILE A 562 -29.54 -3.37 -9.22
CA ILE A 562 -29.09 -4.50 -10.03
C ILE A 562 -30.17 -5.59 -9.97
N THR A 563 -30.69 -6.01 -11.13
CA THR A 563 -31.88 -6.88 -11.22
C THR A 563 -31.70 -8.14 -12.07
N GLY A 564 -30.53 -8.36 -12.67
CA GLY A 564 -30.24 -9.59 -13.43
C GLY A 564 -29.97 -10.77 -12.50
N ASP A 565 -30.51 -11.95 -12.85
CA ASP A 565 -30.23 -13.24 -12.22
C ASP A 565 -30.24 -13.26 -10.69
N VAL A 566 -31.19 -12.55 -10.08
CA VAL A 566 -31.26 -12.39 -8.62
C VAL A 566 -31.57 -13.73 -7.95
N LYS A 567 -30.69 -14.13 -7.03
CA LYS A 567 -30.87 -15.30 -6.18
C LYS A 567 -30.55 -14.94 -4.73
N ILE A 568 -31.49 -15.21 -3.83
CA ILE A 568 -31.35 -14.93 -2.40
C ILE A 568 -31.37 -16.25 -1.65
N SER A 569 -30.32 -16.52 -0.88
CA SER A 569 -30.15 -17.78 -0.16
C SER A 569 -29.64 -17.56 1.26
N GLN A 570 -30.25 -18.23 2.23
CA GLN A 570 -29.71 -18.30 3.58
C GLN A 570 -28.58 -19.33 3.63
N ILE A 571 -27.35 -18.85 3.68
CA ILE A 571 -26.15 -19.70 3.68
C ILE A 571 -25.68 -20.06 5.09
N GLU A 572 -26.08 -19.28 6.10
CA GLU A 572 -25.78 -19.53 7.51
C GLU A 572 -27.00 -19.24 8.39
N ASN A 573 -27.26 -20.13 9.34
CA ASN A 573 -28.34 -19.98 10.32
C ASN A 573 -27.92 -20.57 11.68
N GLY A 574 -26.79 -20.13 12.22
CA GLY A 574 -26.29 -20.60 13.50
C GLY A 574 -26.60 -19.64 14.66
N GLU A 575 -26.22 -20.06 15.87
CA GLU A 575 -26.49 -19.33 17.12
C GLU A 575 -25.70 -18.02 17.28
N LEU A 576 -24.54 -17.90 16.63
CA LEU A 576 -23.67 -16.71 16.71
C LEU A 576 -23.76 -15.82 15.48
N ARG A 577 -24.02 -16.42 14.31
CA ARG A 577 -24.05 -15.71 13.03
C ARG A 577 -25.08 -16.34 12.10
N LYS A 578 -25.89 -15.48 11.50
CA LYS A 578 -26.81 -15.81 10.42
C LYS A 578 -26.45 -14.96 9.20
N SER A 579 -26.55 -15.53 8.00
CA SER A 579 -26.17 -14.84 6.78
C SER A 579 -27.07 -15.19 5.60
N LEU A 580 -27.48 -14.14 4.88
CA LEU A 580 -28.05 -14.24 3.54
C LEU A 580 -26.98 -13.92 2.51
N CYS A 581 -26.93 -14.70 1.44
CA CYS A 581 -26.16 -14.45 0.23
C CYS A 581 -27.11 -14.02 -0.89
N ILE A 582 -26.83 -12.87 -1.48
CA ILE A 582 -27.55 -12.28 -2.60
C ILE A 582 -26.62 -12.29 -3.81
N GLU A 583 -26.91 -13.16 -4.77
CA GLU A 583 -26.21 -13.25 -6.05
C GLU A 583 -27.01 -12.47 -7.10
N LYS A 584 -26.37 -11.55 -7.83
CA LYS A 584 -26.99 -10.75 -8.91
C LYS A 584 -26.01 -10.54 -10.07
N ARG A 585 -26.52 -10.10 -11.23
CA ARG A 585 -25.74 -9.80 -12.44
C ARG A 585 -26.14 -8.47 -13.09
N HIS A 586 -25.17 -7.77 -13.67
CA HIS A 586 -25.38 -6.64 -14.58
C HIS A 586 -24.37 -6.71 -15.73
N GLY A 587 -24.84 -6.97 -16.95
CA GLY A 587 -23.93 -7.29 -18.06
C GLY A 587 -23.05 -8.49 -17.70
N GLU A 588 -21.73 -8.36 -17.82
CA GLU A 588 -20.76 -9.38 -17.42
C GLU A 588 -20.38 -9.33 -15.93
N SER A 589 -20.75 -8.25 -15.21
CA SER A 589 -20.43 -8.10 -13.79
C SER A 589 -21.29 -9.02 -12.93
N VAL A 590 -20.65 -9.72 -11.99
CA VAL A 590 -21.30 -10.64 -11.03
C VAL A 590 -21.11 -10.10 -9.61
N PHE A 591 -22.21 -10.02 -8.87
CA PHE A 591 -22.26 -9.48 -7.52
C PHE A 591 -22.69 -10.57 -6.55
N LYS A 592 -21.90 -10.81 -5.51
CA LYS A 592 -22.30 -11.60 -4.35
C LYS A 592 -22.17 -10.75 -3.11
N GLN A 593 -23.31 -10.46 -2.48
CA GLN A 593 -23.37 -9.72 -1.23
C GLN A 593 -23.85 -10.63 -0.12
N TYR A 594 -23.11 -10.63 0.99
CA TYR A 594 -23.42 -11.38 2.18
C TYR A 594 -23.86 -10.42 3.28
N ILE A 595 -25.16 -10.43 3.61
CA ILE A 595 -25.69 -9.69 4.76
C ILE A 595 -25.56 -10.60 5.98
N ARG A 596 -24.88 -10.14 7.02
CA ARG A 596 -24.60 -10.92 8.24
C ARG A 596 -25.14 -10.22 9.47
N LEU A 597 -25.94 -10.96 10.23
CA LEU A 597 -26.34 -10.60 11.58
C LEU A 597 -25.65 -11.52 12.58
N TYR A 598 -25.29 -10.96 13.72
CA TYR A 598 -24.57 -11.67 14.78
C TYR A 598 -25.36 -11.71 16.07
N GLU A 599 -24.92 -12.53 17.02
CA GLU A 599 -25.36 -12.50 18.40
C GLU A 599 -24.18 -12.17 19.34
N GLY A 600 -24.49 -11.91 20.61
CA GLY A 600 -23.48 -11.61 21.62
C GLY A 600 -22.87 -10.21 21.45
N SER A 601 -21.53 -10.10 21.55
CA SER A 601 -20.82 -8.81 21.57
C SER A 601 -20.80 -8.05 20.25
N ARG A 602 -21.28 -8.66 19.16
CA ARG A 602 -21.38 -8.05 17.82
C ARG A 602 -22.84 -7.91 17.36
N ALA A 603 -23.82 -8.13 18.25
CA ALA A 603 -25.24 -8.16 17.87
C ALA A 603 -25.76 -6.84 17.26
N ASP A 604 -25.12 -5.72 17.60
CA ASP A 604 -25.41 -4.34 17.17
C ASP A 604 -24.83 -3.98 15.79
N ARG A 605 -23.86 -4.75 15.28
CA ARG A 605 -23.22 -4.50 13.97
C ARG A 605 -23.82 -5.39 12.89
N ILE A 606 -24.19 -4.79 11.76
CA ILE A 606 -24.68 -5.49 10.58
C ILE A 606 -23.59 -5.41 9.52
N ASP A 607 -23.05 -6.55 9.07
CA ASP A 607 -21.98 -6.57 8.08
C ASP A 607 -22.49 -6.91 6.68
N PHE A 608 -21.95 -6.21 5.69
CA PHE A 608 -22.14 -6.43 4.27
C PHE A 608 -20.80 -6.79 3.65
N TYR A 609 -20.52 -8.09 3.57
CA TYR A 609 -19.33 -8.59 2.90
C TYR A 609 -19.64 -8.77 1.41
N ASN A 610 -18.83 -8.18 0.54
CA ASN A 610 -19.07 -8.17 -0.91
C ASN A 610 -17.95 -8.89 -1.65
N GLU A 611 -18.33 -9.68 -2.64
CA GLU A 611 -17.47 -10.28 -3.65
C GLU A 611 -18.02 -9.86 -5.02
N ILE A 612 -17.27 -9.05 -5.76
CA ILE A 612 -17.72 -8.48 -7.03
C ILE A 612 -16.71 -8.80 -8.11
N ASP A 613 -17.12 -9.53 -9.14
CA ASP A 613 -16.40 -9.64 -10.40
C ASP A 613 -16.87 -8.48 -11.29
N TRP A 614 -16.11 -7.39 -11.32
CA TRP A 614 -16.48 -6.13 -11.95
C TRP A 614 -15.97 -6.03 -13.39
N GLN A 615 -16.88 -5.86 -14.34
CA GLN A 615 -16.61 -5.75 -15.78
C GLN A 615 -17.56 -4.74 -16.46
N SER A 616 -18.05 -3.75 -15.71
CA SER A 616 -18.95 -2.71 -16.23
C SER A 616 -18.17 -1.45 -16.58
N THR A 617 -18.27 -0.97 -17.83
CA THR A 617 -17.75 0.34 -18.25
C THR A 617 -18.80 1.44 -18.03
N ASN A 618 -18.38 2.72 -18.04
CA ASN A 618 -19.31 3.86 -17.90
C ASN A 618 -20.20 3.75 -16.67
N ALA A 619 -19.62 3.27 -15.57
CA ALA A 619 -20.35 2.86 -14.39
C ALA A 619 -19.70 3.36 -13.11
N LEU A 620 -20.55 3.72 -12.15
CA LEU A 620 -20.19 4.05 -10.78
C LEU A 620 -21.06 3.21 -9.86
N LEU A 621 -20.44 2.42 -8.98
CA LEU A 621 -21.15 1.60 -8.00
C LEU A 621 -21.06 2.24 -6.62
N LYS A 622 -22.20 2.42 -5.96
CA LYS A 622 -22.27 2.90 -4.58
C LYS A 622 -23.11 1.97 -3.70
N ALA A 623 -22.81 1.91 -2.40
CA ALA A 623 -23.78 1.45 -1.40
C ALA A 623 -24.63 2.66 -1.00
N GLU A 624 -25.95 2.56 -1.17
CA GLU A 624 -26.89 3.65 -0.90
C GLU A 624 -27.72 3.36 0.35
N PHE A 625 -27.77 4.33 1.28
CA PHE A 625 -28.45 4.23 2.56
C PHE A 625 -29.51 5.34 2.71
N PRO A 626 -30.73 5.18 2.16
CA PRO A 626 -31.82 6.12 2.38
C PRO A 626 -32.48 5.82 3.74
N LEU A 627 -32.16 6.63 4.75
CA LEU A 627 -32.56 6.40 6.13
C LEU A 627 -33.84 7.16 6.50
N SER A 628 -34.58 6.65 7.49
CA SER A 628 -35.78 7.28 8.03
C SER A 628 -35.50 8.53 8.87
N ILE A 629 -34.25 8.72 9.29
CA ILE A 629 -33.73 9.88 10.02
C ILE A 629 -33.26 10.98 9.07
N ALA A 630 -33.35 12.24 9.52
CA ALA A 630 -33.02 13.40 8.71
C ALA A 630 -32.02 14.32 9.41
N ASN A 631 -30.97 14.71 8.72
CA ASN A 631 -30.08 15.78 9.14
C ASN A 631 -29.44 16.45 7.92
N PRO A 632 -29.40 17.80 7.83
CA PRO A 632 -28.66 18.47 6.76
C PRO A 632 -27.17 18.13 6.74
N GLU A 633 -26.59 17.76 7.88
CA GLU A 633 -25.17 17.41 8.02
C GLU A 633 -24.95 15.94 8.42
N ALA A 634 -23.81 15.39 8.00
CA ALA A 634 -23.28 14.12 8.48
C ALA A 634 -21.85 14.31 9.00
N THR A 635 -21.43 13.47 9.94
CA THR A 635 -20.09 13.52 10.54
C THR A 635 -19.20 12.46 9.89
N TYR A 636 -18.01 12.84 9.42
CA TYR A 636 -17.08 11.98 8.70
C TYR A 636 -15.77 11.86 9.45
N ASP A 637 -15.19 10.66 9.43
CA ASP A 637 -13.90 10.36 10.02
C ASP A 637 -12.72 10.91 9.21
N LEU A 638 -11.79 11.56 9.90
CA LEU A 638 -10.51 12.03 9.35
C LEU A 638 -9.30 11.27 9.91
N GLY A 639 -9.49 10.19 10.67
CA GLY A 639 -8.43 9.35 11.26
C GLY A 639 -7.96 9.79 12.65
N ILE A 640 -7.72 11.10 12.86
CA ILE A 640 -7.42 11.71 14.18
C ILE A 640 -8.50 12.70 14.63
N GLY A 641 -9.31 13.17 13.69
CA GLY A 641 -10.38 14.13 13.89
C GLY A 641 -11.65 13.71 13.16
N SER A 642 -12.63 14.60 13.12
CA SER A 642 -13.85 14.39 12.34
C SER A 642 -14.35 15.72 11.82
N VAL A 643 -15.05 15.70 10.70
CA VAL A 643 -15.63 16.89 10.06
C VAL A 643 -17.11 16.70 9.82
N LYS A 644 -17.90 17.76 10.01
CA LYS A 644 -19.30 17.79 9.59
C LYS A 644 -19.39 18.36 8.18
N ARG A 645 -20.09 17.66 7.30
CA ARG A 645 -20.35 18.14 5.93
C ARG A 645 -21.84 18.09 5.64
N GLY A 646 -22.31 19.11 4.93
CA GLY A 646 -23.70 19.22 4.50
C GLY A 646 -24.04 18.33 3.29
N ASN A 647 -25.21 18.57 2.70
CA ASN A 647 -25.58 17.97 1.42
C ASN A 647 -24.66 18.43 0.27
N ASN A 648 -24.65 17.66 -0.82
CA ASN A 648 -23.82 17.90 -2.00
C ASN A 648 -23.93 19.35 -2.50
N THR A 649 -22.77 20.01 -2.65
CA THR A 649 -22.64 21.34 -3.25
C THR A 649 -21.87 21.27 -4.57
N LEU A 650 -21.63 22.40 -5.24
CA LEU A 650 -20.84 22.42 -6.47
C LEU A 650 -19.36 22.04 -6.24
N THR A 651 -18.83 22.29 -5.03
CA THR A 651 -17.41 22.06 -4.69
C THR A 651 -17.18 20.93 -3.69
N ALA A 652 -18.25 20.32 -3.17
CA ALA A 652 -18.21 19.19 -2.26
C ALA A 652 -19.42 18.28 -2.52
N TYR A 653 -19.31 17.41 -3.53
CA TYR A 653 -20.34 16.43 -3.94
C TYR A 653 -19.81 14.99 -3.98
N GLU A 654 -18.52 14.81 -3.82
CA GLU A 654 -17.83 13.54 -3.58
C GLU A 654 -16.65 13.91 -2.68
N VAL A 655 -16.60 13.36 -1.47
CA VAL A 655 -15.66 13.76 -0.42
C VAL A 655 -15.01 12.55 0.23
N TYR A 656 -13.82 12.73 0.80
CA TYR A 656 -13.10 11.64 1.45
C TYR A 656 -13.54 11.44 2.91
N ALA A 657 -13.51 10.20 3.39
CA ALA A 657 -13.46 9.86 4.82
C ALA A 657 -12.67 8.57 5.00
N GLN A 658 -12.12 8.37 6.20
CA GLN A 658 -11.23 7.24 6.49
C GLN A 658 -12.01 5.95 6.77
N TYR A 659 -12.51 5.78 7.99
CA TYR A 659 -13.09 4.49 8.42
C TYR A 659 -14.61 4.50 8.55
N TRP A 660 -15.23 5.65 8.77
CA TRP A 660 -16.67 5.74 9.00
C TRP A 660 -17.26 7.11 8.65
N ALA A 661 -18.58 7.10 8.43
CA ALA A 661 -19.43 8.28 8.37
C ALA A 661 -20.69 8.05 9.20
N ASP A 662 -21.22 9.09 9.83
CA ASP A 662 -22.38 9.02 10.71
C ASP A 662 -23.48 10.01 10.29
N LEU A 663 -24.71 9.49 10.19
CA LEU A 663 -25.90 10.31 10.11
C LEU A 663 -26.70 10.13 11.41
N THR A 664 -26.67 11.15 12.25
CA THR A 664 -27.52 11.24 13.44
C THR A 664 -28.68 12.19 13.14
N ASP A 665 -29.91 11.81 13.50
CA ASP A 665 -31.09 12.64 13.34
C ASP A 665 -30.89 14.05 13.94
N ALA A 666 -31.48 15.08 13.34
CA ALA A 666 -31.33 16.46 13.81
C ALA A 666 -31.76 16.66 15.28
N SER A 667 -32.64 15.80 15.82
CA SER A 667 -33.01 15.80 17.24
C SER A 667 -31.93 15.23 18.17
N GLY A 668 -30.93 14.53 17.63
CA GLY A 668 -29.93 13.78 18.39
C GLY A 668 -30.48 12.53 19.07
N SER A 669 -31.67 12.06 18.70
CA SER A 669 -32.35 10.95 19.39
C SER A 669 -31.96 9.56 18.89
N TYR A 670 -31.46 9.47 17.65
CA TYR A 670 -31.10 8.22 17.00
C TYR A 670 -30.19 8.48 15.81
N GLY A 671 -29.30 7.55 15.48
CA GLY A 671 -28.41 7.67 14.34
C GLY A 671 -27.92 6.33 13.80
N VAL A 672 -27.21 6.40 12.67
CA VAL A 672 -26.59 5.24 12.03
C VAL A 672 -25.19 5.63 11.57
N SER A 673 -24.20 4.93 12.11
CA SER A 673 -22.83 4.99 11.61
C SER A 673 -22.65 3.92 10.52
N VAL A 674 -22.01 4.30 9.41
CA VAL A 674 -21.58 3.40 8.34
C VAL A 674 -20.06 3.24 8.43
N LEU A 675 -19.59 2.02 8.65
CA LEU A 675 -18.17 1.68 8.75
C LEU A 675 -17.69 1.05 7.43
N ASN A 676 -16.41 1.16 7.10
CA ASN A 676 -15.81 0.50 5.94
C ASN A 676 -14.40 -0.04 6.23
N ASP A 677 -13.90 -0.91 5.35
CA ASP A 677 -12.58 -1.54 5.46
C ASP A 677 -11.59 -1.16 4.35
N SER A 678 -11.95 -0.31 3.39
CA SER A 678 -11.13 -0.02 2.20
C SER A 678 -11.69 1.06 1.25
N LYS A 679 -12.76 1.76 1.62
CA LYS A 679 -13.51 2.69 0.74
C LYS A 679 -13.49 4.10 1.30
N TYR A 680 -13.10 5.06 0.46
CA TYR A 680 -12.80 6.41 0.92
C TYR A 680 -13.74 7.48 0.38
N GLY A 681 -14.43 7.23 -0.75
CA GLY A 681 -15.34 8.20 -1.37
C GLY A 681 -16.76 8.17 -0.80
N TRP A 682 -17.31 9.34 -0.51
CA TRP A 682 -18.65 9.52 0.07
C TRP A 682 -19.41 10.66 -0.59
N ASP A 683 -20.73 10.53 -0.62
CA ASP A 683 -21.59 11.68 -0.91
C ASP A 683 -22.94 11.65 -0.15
N LYS A 684 -23.58 12.82 -0.10
CA LYS A 684 -24.81 13.06 0.64
C LYS A 684 -25.78 13.89 -0.22
N PRO A 685 -26.60 13.26 -1.08
CA PRO A 685 -27.44 13.99 -2.01
C PRO A 685 -28.57 14.79 -1.33
N ASN A 686 -29.01 14.39 -0.13
CA ASN A 686 -30.08 15.03 0.62
C ASN A 686 -30.00 14.68 2.13
N ASP A 687 -30.95 15.21 2.92
CA ASP A 687 -30.99 15.09 4.38
C ASP A 687 -31.07 13.64 4.92
N TYR A 688 -31.52 12.68 4.10
CA TYR A 688 -31.83 11.31 4.51
C TYR A 688 -30.82 10.28 4.01
N THR A 689 -30.03 10.62 2.99
CA THR A 689 -29.27 9.63 2.23
C THR A 689 -27.78 9.85 2.39
N LEU A 690 -27.09 8.82 2.88
CA LEU A 690 -25.64 8.67 2.73
C LEU A 690 -25.34 7.65 1.63
N ARG A 691 -24.25 7.85 0.90
CA ARG A 691 -23.75 6.88 -0.07
C ARG A 691 -22.24 6.70 0.08
N LEU A 692 -21.80 5.45 0.08
CA LEU A 692 -20.40 5.04 0.05
C LEU A 692 -20.03 4.60 -1.37
N THR A 693 -19.03 5.22 -1.97
CA THR A 693 -18.57 4.88 -3.32
C THR A 693 -17.69 3.62 -3.28
N LEU A 694 -18.03 2.64 -4.12
CA LEU A 694 -17.44 1.29 -4.07
C LEU A 694 -16.47 1.01 -5.21
N LEU A 695 -16.87 1.28 -6.45
CA LEU A 695 -16.11 1.04 -7.69
C LEU A 695 -16.39 2.14 -8.71
N HIS A 696 -15.36 2.57 -9.45
CA HIS A 696 -15.40 3.67 -10.42
C HIS A 696 -14.78 3.25 -11.75
N THR A 697 -15.55 3.29 -12.83
CA THR A 697 -15.07 3.03 -14.20
C THR A 697 -15.71 4.05 -15.15
N PRO A 698 -14.98 5.12 -15.52
CA PRO A 698 -15.53 6.23 -16.30
C PRO A 698 -15.74 5.86 -17.78
N GLU A 699 -16.59 6.62 -18.47
CA GLU A 699 -16.58 6.69 -19.95
C GLU A 699 -15.45 7.62 -20.40
N THR A 700 -14.51 7.09 -21.19
CA THR A 700 -13.28 7.79 -21.60
C THR A 700 -13.32 8.25 -23.07
N LYS A 701 -12.53 9.28 -23.40
CA LYS A 701 -12.24 9.72 -24.79
C LYS A 701 -10.81 10.25 -24.87
N GLY A 702 -10.08 9.93 -25.95
CA GLY A 702 -8.74 10.49 -26.19
C GLY A 702 -7.62 9.82 -25.37
N GLY A 703 -6.78 10.62 -24.71
CA GLY A 703 -5.45 10.22 -24.21
C GLY A 703 -5.40 9.19 -23.07
N TYR A 704 -6.50 9.01 -22.32
CA TYR A 704 -6.57 8.08 -21.18
C TYR A 704 -7.59 6.96 -21.39
N ALA A 705 -7.73 6.49 -22.63
CA ALA A 705 -8.76 5.51 -22.99
C ALA A 705 -8.74 4.25 -22.11
N TYR A 706 -7.54 3.79 -21.71
CA TYR A 706 -7.33 2.61 -20.87
C TYR A 706 -7.98 2.68 -19.47
N GLN A 707 -8.34 3.89 -19.00
CA GLN A 707 -8.95 4.07 -17.68
C GLN A 707 -10.41 3.61 -17.62
N ASP A 708 -11.05 3.33 -18.76
CA ASP A 708 -12.42 2.80 -18.83
C ASP A 708 -12.56 1.38 -18.24
N ARG A 709 -11.42 0.70 -18.04
CA ARG A 709 -11.30 -0.67 -17.52
C ARG A 709 -10.38 -0.78 -16.31
N GLN A 710 -10.00 0.33 -15.70
CA GLN A 710 -8.96 0.35 -14.66
C GLN A 710 -9.28 -0.52 -13.44
N ASP A 711 -10.55 -0.58 -13.05
CA ASP A 711 -11.03 -1.41 -11.93
C ASP A 711 -11.64 -2.75 -12.39
N PHE A 712 -11.38 -3.21 -13.62
CA PHE A 712 -11.90 -4.49 -14.09
C PHE A 712 -11.22 -5.66 -13.37
N GLY A 713 -11.97 -6.48 -12.66
CA GLY A 713 -11.40 -7.60 -11.91
C GLY A 713 -12.24 -8.01 -10.72
N TYR A 714 -11.69 -8.91 -9.92
CA TYR A 714 -12.33 -9.37 -8.71
C TYR A 714 -12.02 -8.44 -7.54
N HIS A 715 -13.06 -8.01 -6.82
CA HIS A 715 -12.98 -7.13 -5.66
C HIS A 715 -13.65 -7.76 -4.46
N THR A 716 -13.05 -7.56 -3.28
CA THR A 716 -13.63 -7.97 -1.99
C THR A 716 -13.49 -6.84 -0.98
N PHE A 717 -14.57 -6.53 -0.27
CA PHE A 717 -14.61 -5.48 0.75
C PHE A 717 -15.82 -5.64 1.67
N THR A 718 -15.76 -5.00 2.84
CA THR A 718 -16.83 -4.99 3.83
C THR A 718 -17.18 -3.56 4.20
N TYR A 719 -18.48 -3.28 4.24
CA TYR A 719 -19.02 -2.13 4.96
C TYR A 719 -20.04 -2.62 5.99
N SER A 720 -20.26 -1.84 7.04
CA SER A 720 -21.13 -2.22 8.15
C SER A 720 -22.07 -1.08 8.53
N LEU A 721 -23.27 -1.43 8.98
CA LEU A 721 -24.17 -0.50 9.65
C LEU A 721 -24.11 -0.72 11.16
N LEU A 722 -24.01 0.39 11.90
CA LEU A 722 -24.04 0.43 13.35
C LEU A 722 -25.08 1.46 13.81
N PRO A 723 -26.35 1.06 13.93
CA PRO A 723 -27.39 1.92 14.48
C PRO A 723 -27.13 2.21 15.97
N HIS A 724 -27.35 3.45 16.41
CA HIS A 724 -27.18 3.84 17.80
C HIS A 724 -28.35 4.68 18.31
N ALA A 725 -28.62 4.54 19.62
CA ALA A 725 -29.61 5.33 20.32
C ALA A 725 -28.98 6.60 20.90
N GLY A 726 -29.68 7.73 20.82
CA GLY A 726 -29.21 8.99 21.34
C GLY A 726 -28.13 9.65 20.48
N ALA A 727 -27.36 10.52 21.13
CA ALA A 727 -26.34 11.33 20.47
C ALA A 727 -25.19 10.47 19.92
N PHE A 728 -24.50 11.01 18.92
CA PHE A 728 -23.34 10.38 18.31
C PHE A 728 -22.16 10.30 19.29
N GLU A 729 -21.70 9.08 19.59
CA GLU A 729 -20.56 8.78 20.46
C GLU A 729 -19.31 8.43 19.63
N LYS A 730 -18.61 9.47 19.16
CA LYS A 730 -17.46 9.37 18.23
C LYS A 730 -16.43 8.29 18.62
N ALA A 731 -16.01 8.27 19.89
CA ALA A 731 -14.98 7.33 20.35
C ALA A 731 -15.44 5.86 20.26
N GLN A 732 -16.72 5.59 20.54
CA GLN A 732 -17.27 4.24 20.47
C GLN A 732 -17.41 3.76 19.03
N THR A 733 -17.86 4.62 18.11
CA THR A 733 -17.88 4.32 16.67
C THR A 733 -16.47 4.07 16.14
N GLY A 734 -15.49 4.87 16.57
CA GLY A 734 -14.07 4.65 16.25
C GLY A 734 -13.58 3.27 16.69
N VAL A 735 -13.89 2.84 17.92
CA VAL A 735 -13.55 1.48 18.41
C VAL A 735 -14.19 0.38 17.56
N SER A 736 -15.44 0.56 17.13
CA SER A 736 -16.12 -0.41 16.26
C SER A 736 -15.50 -0.47 14.86
N ALA A 737 -15.06 0.67 14.31
CA ALA A 737 -14.35 0.75 13.05
C ALA A 737 -12.95 0.10 13.12
N ASP A 738 -12.22 0.34 14.22
CA ASP A 738 -10.94 -0.29 14.52
C ASP A 738 -11.08 -1.83 14.58
N LYS A 739 -12.13 -2.35 15.23
CA LYS A 739 -12.41 -3.80 15.29
C LYS A 739 -12.78 -4.41 13.93
N LEU A 740 -13.43 -3.64 13.05
CA LEU A 740 -13.73 -4.10 11.68
C LEU A 740 -12.44 -4.25 10.86
N ASN A 741 -11.53 -3.28 10.97
CA ASN A 741 -10.31 -3.22 10.17
C ASN A 741 -9.18 -4.11 10.72
N GLN A 742 -9.12 -4.30 12.04
CA GLN A 742 -8.11 -5.12 12.71
C GLN A 742 -8.81 -6.15 13.63
N PRO A 743 -9.24 -7.30 13.10
CA PRO A 743 -9.87 -8.35 13.91
C PRO A 743 -8.86 -9.05 14.83
N ILE A 744 -9.36 -9.78 15.84
CA ILE A 744 -8.54 -10.71 16.61
C ILE A 744 -8.05 -11.82 15.67
N MET A 745 -6.74 -12.08 15.70
CA MET A 745 -6.10 -13.11 14.87
C MET A 745 -5.87 -14.38 15.69
N ALA A 746 -6.04 -15.54 15.06
CA ALA A 746 -5.95 -16.84 15.70
C ALA A 746 -4.75 -17.63 15.19
N PHE A 747 -4.10 -18.35 16.10
CA PHE A 747 -2.96 -19.21 15.81
C PHE A 747 -3.11 -20.55 16.52
N ALA A 748 -2.95 -21.66 15.81
CA ALA A 748 -2.90 -22.99 16.42
C ALA A 748 -1.51 -23.23 17.01
N ALA A 749 -1.48 -23.81 18.21
CA ALA A 749 -0.25 -24.08 18.94
C ALA A 749 -0.14 -25.56 19.32
N ASN A 750 1.05 -25.98 19.74
CA ASN A 750 1.26 -27.25 20.42
C ASN A 750 1.10 -27.07 21.94
N LYS A 751 0.91 -28.18 22.67
CA LYS A 751 0.79 -28.15 24.13
C LYS A 751 2.17 -28.17 24.77
N HIS A 752 2.49 -27.17 25.56
CA HIS A 752 3.71 -27.09 26.35
C HIS A 752 3.49 -26.23 27.60
N THR A 753 4.39 -26.36 28.57
CA THR A 753 4.47 -25.43 29.70
C THR A 753 5.00 -24.08 29.21
N GLY A 754 4.58 -23.01 29.87
CA GLY A 754 5.16 -21.67 29.72
C GLY A 754 5.29 -21.01 31.10
N ARG A 755 6.17 -20.02 31.23
CA ARG A 755 6.36 -19.27 32.48
C ARG A 755 5.24 -18.26 32.74
N LEU A 756 4.56 -17.83 31.69
CA LEU A 756 3.36 -17.01 31.77
C LEU A 756 2.14 -17.94 31.98
N GLY A 757 1.02 -17.33 32.36
CA GLY A 757 -0.25 -18.04 32.40
C GLY A 757 -0.80 -18.34 31.00
N LYS A 758 -2.11 -18.60 30.95
CA LYS A 758 -2.87 -18.77 29.70
C LYS A 758 -3.25 -17.45 29.02
N SER A 759 -2.85 -16.32 29.59
CA SER A 759 -3.11 -14.99 29.06
C SER A 759 -1.98 -14.04 29.43
N PHE A 760 -1.73 -13.08 28.54
CA PHE A 760 -0.72 -12.05 28.68
C PHE A 760 -1.22 -10.74 28.06
N SER A 761 -0.88 -9.60 28.65
CA SER A 761 -1.18 -8.26 28.14
C SER A 761 0.08 -7.43 28.23
N PHE A 762 0.48 -6.81 27.13
CA PHE A 762 1.72 -6.05 27.09
C PHE A 762 1.53 -4.59 27.51
N VAL A 763 0.51 -3.93 26.96
CA VAL A 763 0.19 -2.52 27.26
C VAL A 763 -1.32 -2.30 27.19
N ASN A 764 -1.83 -1.43 28.06
CA ASN A 764 -3.25 -1.07 28.12
C ASN A 764 -3.43 0.43 28.44
N SER A 765 -4.40 1.07 27.79
CA SER A 765 -4.92 2.39 28.19
C SER A 765 -6.17 2.21 29.06
N ASP A 766 -6.29 2.96 30.15
CA ASP A 766 -7.48 2.96 31.01
C ASP A 766 -8.62 3.86 30.48
N ASN A 767 -8.34 4.67 29.47
CA ASN A 767 -9.29 5.58 28.83
C ASN A 767 -9.44 5.25 27.34
N THR A 768 -10.63 4.82 26.93
CA THR A 768 -10.93 4.44 25.54
C THR A 768 -10.96 5.62 24.56
N SER A 769 -10.96 6.86 25.05
CA SER A 769 -10.81 8.08 24.23
C SER A 769 -9.35 8.49 24.02
N VAL A 770 -8.40 7.79 24.66
CA VAL A 770 -6.95 7.94 24.45
C VAL A 770 -6.39 6.60 23.97
N VAL A 771 -6.34 6.44 22.65
CA VAL A 771 -6.03 5.16 22.00
C VAL A 771 -4.57 5.13 21.59
N ILE A 772 -3.85 4.05 21.90
CA ILE A 772 -2.50 3.83 21.38
C ILE A 772 -2.64 3.34 19.95
N LYS A 773 -2.27 4.20 19.00
CA LYS A 773 -2.29 3.85 17.57
C LYS A 773 -0.97 3.26 17.10
N THR A 774 0.12 3.44 17.85
CA THR A 774 1.43 2.86 17.53
C THR A 774 2.17 2.38 18.75
N LEU A 775 2.67 1.14 18.69
CA LEU A 775 3.64 0.57 19.61
C LEU A 775 4.75 -0.12 18.80
N LYS A 776 5.95 0.44 18.82
CA LYS A 776 7.12 -0.08 18.09
C LYS A 776 8.43 0.19 18.84
N LYS A 777 9.56 -0.34 18.39
CA LYS A 777 10.90 0.18 18.76
C LYS A 777 11.20 1.44 17.98
N ALA A 778 11.94 2.39 18.56
CA ALA A 778 12.42 3.57 17.84
C ALA A 778 13.35 3.20 16.67
N GLN A 779 13.41 4.05 15.65
CA GLN A 779 14.28 3.86 14.48
C GLN A 779 15.77 4.04 14.78
N ALA A 780 16.09 4.87 15.78
CA ALA A 780 17.46 5.26 16.11
C ALA A 780 17.87 4.95 17.56
N SER A 781 17.05 4.26 18.35
CA SER A 781 17.37 3.92 19.74
C SER A 781 16.69 2.62 20.21
N ASP A 782 17.04 2.13 21.40
CA ASP A 782 16.46 0.91 21.98
C ASP A 782 15.12 1.12 22.71
N GLU A 783 14.65 2.37 22.77
CA GLU A 783 13.41 2.79 23.42
C GLU A 783 12.17 2.34 22.61
N LEU A 784 11.05 2.15 23.30
CA LEU A 784 9.74 1.94 22.67
C LEU A 784 9.14 3.28 22.28
N VAL A 785 8.57 3.38 21.07
CA VAL A 785 7.75 4.51 20.64
C VAL A 785 6.29 4.16 20.86
N VAL A 786 5.60 5.03 21.60
CA VAL A 786 4.19 4.91 21.95
C VAL A 786 3.48 6.16 21.48
N ARG A 787 2.59 6.01 20.49
CA ARG A 787 1.84 7.12 19.92
C ARG A 787 0.36 7.00 20.26
N VAL A 788 -0.20 8.08 20.79
CA VAL A 788 -1.57 8.12 21.27
C VAL A 788 -2.38 9.21 20.61
N TYR A 789 -3.62 8.90 20.24
CA TYR A 789 -4.57 9.83 19.66
C TYR A 789 -5.72 10.08 20.65
N GLU A 790 -6.15 11.34 20.74
CA GLU A 790 -7.42 11.67 21.38
C GLU A 790 -8.55 11.54 20.35
N THR A 791 -9.51 10.64 20.61
CA THR A 791 -10.54 10.27 19.62
C THR A 791 -11.92 10.87 19.93
N GLY A 792 -12.11 11.50 21.09
CA GLY A 792 -13.39 12.06 21.52
C GLY A 792 -13.67 13.47 20.95
N GLY A 793 -12.66 14.31 20.81
CA GLY A 793 -12.74 15.61 20.14
C GLY A 793 -13.47 16.74 20.89
N VAL A 794 -13.84 16.54 22.17
CA VAL A 794 -14.66 17.51 22.94
C VAL A 794 -13.87 18.29 23.98
N LYS A 795 -13.08 17.59 24.80
CA LYS A 795 -12.30 18.18 25.91
C LYS A 795 -10.98 17.44 26.08
N GLU A 796 -10.05 18.06 26.79
CA GLU A 796 -8.79 17.40 27.16
C GLU A 796 -9.07 16.09 27.92
N GLN A 797 -8.33 15.05 27.54
CA GLN A 797 -8.40 13.72 28.12
C GLN A 797 -7.13 13.42 28.90
N THR A 798 -7.28 12.59 29.93
CA THR A 798 -6.15 12.00 30.65
C THR A 798 -6.24 10.48 30.59
N ALA A 799 -5.09 9.81 30.62
CA ALA A 799 -5.01 8.36 30.65
C ALA A 799 -3.75 7.89 31.38
N GLU A 800 -3.85 6.74 32.05
CA GLU A 800 -2.71 5.97 32.54
C GLU A 800 -2.45 4.79 31.59
N ILE A 801 -1.34 4.86 30.86
CA ILE A 801 -0.90 3.75 30.00
C ILE A 801 -0.05 2.81 30.83
N SER A 802 -0.58 1.62 31.10
CA SER A 802 0.05 0.60 31.94
C SER A 802 0.80 -0.41 31.07
N PHE A 803 2.09 -0.58 31.33
CA PHE A 803 2.95 -1.58 30.67
C PHE A 803 3.10 -2.84 31.52
N ALA A 804 3.57 -3.93 30.90
CA ALA A 804 3.81 -5.21 31.58
C ALA A 804 4.84 -5.14 32.73
N ASP A 805 5.72 -4.14 32.74
CA ASP A 805 6.76 -3.96 33.77
C ASP A 805 7.10 -2.47 33.96
N ALA A 806 7.91 -2.17 34.99
CA ALA A 806 8.29 -0.82 35.38
C ALA A 806 8.96 -0.04 34.24
N ILE A 807 8.60 1.24 34.14
CA ILE A 807 9.25 2.20 33.25
C ILE A 807 10.54 2.68 33.94
N VAL A 808 11.66 2.63 33.22
CA VAL A 808 12.97 3.14 33.65
C VAL A 808 13.10 4.61 33.29
N SER A 809 12.68 4.98 32.08
CA SER A 809 12.66 6.36 31.60
C SER A 809 11.54 6.56 30.60
N ALA A 810 10.99 7.77 30.56
CA ALA A 810 10.07 8.19 29.52
C ALA A 810 10.34 9.65 29.11
N SER A 811 10.21 9.92 27.81
CA SER A 811 10.30 11.26 27.24
C SER A 811 9.17 11.50 26.25
N GLU A 812 8.72 12.75 26.13
CA GLU A 812 7.83 13.16 25.05
C GLU A 812 8.68 13.39 23.80
N ALA A 813 8.20 12.92 22.65
CA ALA A 813 8.84 13.04 21.36
C ALA A 813 7.85 13.62 20.33
N ASP A 814 8.41 14.20 19.28
CA ASP A 814 7.63 14.60 18.11
C ASP A 814 7.33 13.39 17.20
N GLY A 815 6.65 13.64 16.09
CA GLY A 815 6.23 12.61 15.16
C GLY A 815 7.37 11.89 14.44
N THR A 816 8.57 12.46 14.46
CA THR A 816 9.82 11.92 13.89
C THR A 816 10.67 11.19 14.93
N GLU A 817 10.13 10.99 16.14
CA GLU A 817 10.77 10.33 17.29
C GLU A 817 11.85 11.16 18.00
N LYS A 818 11.99 12.45 17.65
CA LYS A 818 12.92 13.37 18.30
C LYS A 818 12.41 13.75 19.68
N THR A 819 13.24 13.61 20.71
CA THR A 819 12.87 13.99 22.08
C THR A 819 12.64 15.50 22.17
N ILE A 820 11.46 15.91 22.63
CA ILE A 820 11.08 17.32 22.82
C ILE A 820 10.83 17.68 24.29
N GLY A 821 10.70 16.69 25.18
CA GLY A 821 10.45 16.96 26.59
C GLY A 821 10.53 15.72 27.48
N LYS A 822 10.39 15.92 28.78
CA LYS A 822 10.27 14.81 29.76
C LYS A 822 8.81 14.34 29.81
N ALA A 823 8.60 13.04 29.98
CA ALA A 823 7.27 12.49 30.24
C ALA A 823 7.15 12.00 31.68
N ALA A 824 5.97 12.20 32.29
CA ALA A 824 5.70 11.78 33.65
C ALA A 824 5.27 10.30 33.67
N PHE A 825 5.82 9.53 34.61
CA PHE A 825 5.43 8.14 34.82
C PHE A 825 5.57 7.75 36.30
N ASN A 826 4.86 6.71 36.73
CA ASN A 826 4.94 6.13 38.07
C ASN A 826 4.91 4.60 37.98
N GLY A 827 5.98 3.95 38.42
CA GLY A 827 6.13 2.50 38.28
C GLY A 827 6.06 2.07 36.82
N ASN A 828 5.07 1.26 36.46
CA ASN A 828 4.80 0.79 35.10
C ASN A 828 3.78 1.64 34.33
N LYS A 829 3.41 2.82 34.83
CA LYS A 829 2.34 3.64 34.27
C LYS A 829 2.85 4.96 33.72
N LEU A 830 2.68 5.18 32.42
CA LEU A 830 2.92 6.46 31.76
C LEU A 830 1.67 7.36 31.91
N GLN A 831 1.88 8.59 32.34
CA GLN A 831 0.82 9.58 32.52
C GLN A 831 0.65 10.41 31.25
N VAL A 832 -0.56 10.43 30.70
CA VAL A 832 -0.86 11.16 29.47
C VAL A 832 -1.95 12.20 29.73
N SER A 833 -1.70 13.42 29.27
CA SER A 833 -2.71 14.47 29.09
C SER A 833 -2.68 14.94 27.64
N ILE A 834 -3.82 14.94 26.97
CA ILE A 834 -3.92 15.13 25.53
C ILE A 834 -5.15 15.95 25.13
N LYS A 835 -4.96 16.93 24.26
CA LYS A 835 -5.99 17.87 23.81
C LYS A 835 -6.95 17.20 22.81
N PRO A 836 -8.16 17.75 22.61
CA PRO A 836 -9.09 17.27 21.60
C PRO A 836 -8.48 17.08 20.21
N ASN A 837 -8.75 15.94 19.56
CA ASN A 837 -8.28 15.60 18.20
C ASN A 837 -6.76 15.70 17.99
N SER A 838 -5.96 15.63 19.06
CA SER A 838 -4.50 15.77 18.98
C SER A 838 -3.79 14.42 19.09
N VAL A 839 -2.51 14.42 18.72
CA VAL A 839 -1.58 13.28 18.80
C VAL A 839 -0.46 13.63 19.78
N LYS A 840 0.00 12.62 20.53
CA LYS A 840 1.27 12.68 21.28
C LYS A 840 2.11 11.46 21.01
N THR A 841 3.43 11.62 21.05
CA THR A 841 4.40 10.53 20.92
C THR A 841 5.30 10.51 22.15
N PHE A 842 5.56 9.31 22.66
CA PHE A 842 6.41 9.09 23.81
C PHE A 842 7.48 8.06 23.45
N LYS A 843 8.69 8.27 23.95
CA LYS A 843 9.72 7.23 24.01
C LYS A 843 9.79 6.68 25.42
N VAL A 844 9.69 5.37 25.55
CA VAL A 844 9.58 4.65 26.83
C VAL A 844 10.62 3.54 26.89
N LYS A 845 11.43 3.53 27.94
CA LYS A 845 12.34 2.43 28.25
C LYS A 845 11.76 1.63 29.40
N LEU A 846 11.46 0.35 29.17
CA LEU A 846 11.02 -0.57 30.21
C LEU A 846 12.22 -1.22 30.90
N LYS A 847 12.00 -1.69 32.13
CA LYS A 847 12.94 -2.61 32.78
C LYS A 847 13.11 -3.82 31.86
N SER A 848 14.36 -4.21 31.61
CA SER A 848 14.66 -5.43 30.85
C SER A 848 14.09 -6.64 31.56
N SER A 849 13.59 -7.62 30.80
CA SER A 849 13.29 -8.93 31.36
C SER A 849 14.55 -9.50 32.01
N ASP A 850 14.41 -10.11 33.19
CA ASP A 850 15.51 -10.82 33.86
C ASP A 850 15.95 -12.09 33.07
N ALA A 851 15.24 -12.43 31.98
CA ALA A 851 15.61 -13.51 31.07
C ALA A 851 16.49 -13.02 29.92
N PRO A 852 17.61 -13.70 29.63
CA PRO A 852 18.37 -13.44 28.41
C PRO A 852 17.48 -13.70 27.19
N VAL A 853 17.75 -13.02 26.07
CA VAL A 853 17.10 -13.36 24.82
C VAL A 853 17.48 -14.82 24.50
N ASP A 854 16.51 -15.73 24.50
CA ASP A 854 16.68 -17.12 24.10
C ASP A 854 17.00 -17.13 22.60
N LYS A 855 18.29 -16.99 22.30
CA LYS A 855 18.77 -17.15 20.93
C LYS A 855 18.62 -18.63 20.61
N PRO A 856 17.93 -18.98 19.51
CA PRO A 856 17.81 -20.38 19.13
C PRO A 856 19.23 -20.96 19.00
N LEU A 857 19.47 -22.14 19.56
CA LEU A 857 20.74 -22.82 19.33
C LEU A 857 20.75 -23.24 17.86
N TYR A 858 21.69 -22.70 17.08
CA TYR A 858 21.81 -22.97 15.65
C TYR A 858 23.23 -23.36 15.27
N ALA A 859 23.38 -23.94 14.08
CA ALA A 859 24.63 -24.12 13.40
C ALA A 859 24.40 -23.88 11.89
N SER A 860 25.22 -23.02 11.30
CA SER A 860 25.25 -22.87 9.84
C SER A 860 25.85 -24.13 9.23
N LEU A 861 25.24 -24.61 8.15
CA LEU A 861 25.72 -25.77 7.41
C LEU A 861 26.67 -25.30 6.32
N ALA A 862 27.84 -25.95 6.24
CA ALA A 862 28.76 -25.73 5.13
C ALA A 862 28.12 -26.25 3.84
N LEU A 863 28.17 -25.43 2.79
CA LEU A 863 27.72 -25.78 1.44
C LEU A 863 28.92 -25.74 0.52
N ASP A 864 29.12 -26.80 -0.26
CA ASP A 864 30.18 -26.88 -1.26
C ASP A 864 29.77 -26.08 -2.51
N TYR A 865 29.79 -24.75 -2.40
CA TYR A 865 29.33 -23.86 -3.46
C TYR A 865 30.04 -24.12 -4.79
N ASP A 866 29.26 -24.23 -5.85
CA ASP A 866 29.73 -24.56 -7.20
C ASP A 866 29.30 -23.55 -8.27
N LYS A 867 28.54 -22.52 -7.87
CA LYS A 867 28.01 -21.49 -8.74
C LYS A 867 28.27 -20.10 -8.17
N LYS A 868 28.75 -19.20 -9.03
CA LYS A 868 28.87 -17.76 -8.71
C LYS A 868 27.58 -17.07 -9.12
N CYS A 869 26.77 -16.71 -8.11
CA CYS A 869 25.40 -16.22 -8.29
C CYS A 869 25.28 -14.69 -8.27
N VAL A 870 26.29 -14.00 -7.75
CA VAL A 870 26.26 -12.54 -7.52
C VAL A 870 27.47 -11.86 -8.16
N SER A 871 27.28 -10.64 -8.65
CA SER A 871 28.35 -9.81 -9.21
C SER A 871 28.29 -8.38 -8.68
N TRP A 872 29.42 -7.67 -8.74
CA TRP A 872 29.50 -6.24 -8.45
C TRP A 872 29.26 -5.39 -9.70
N ASN A 873 28.87 -4.12 -9.54
CA ASN A 873 28.66 -3.16 -10.62
C ASN A 873 29.82 -3.08 -11.62
N GLU A 874 31.07 -3.10 -11.14
CA GLU A 874 32.27 -3.01 -11.97
C GLU A 874 32.56 -4.33 -12.72
N PHE A 875 31.97 -5.44 -12.28
CA PHE A 875 32.29 -6.81 -12.70
C PHE A 875 31.04 -7.64 -13.06
N ARG A 876 30.02 -7.00 -13.67
CA ARG A 876 28.71 -7.61 -13.97
C ARG A 876 28.73 -8.92 -14.78
N ARG A 877 29.85 -9.21 -15.46
CA ARG A 877 30.03 -10.43 -16.27
C ARG A 877 30.69 -11.60 -15.51
N GLU A 878 31.09 -11.39 -14.26
CA GLU A 878 31.78 -12.44 -13.48
C GLU A 878 30.85 -13.49 -12.88
N ALA A 879 29.54 -13.26 -12.90
CA ALA A 879 28.54 -14.15 -12.34
C ALA A 879 27.42 -14.41 -13.32
N ASP A 880 26.84 -15.60 -13.22
CA ASP A 880 25.69 -16.01 -14.00
C ASP A 880 24.82 -16.91 -13.11
N PHE A 881 23.75 -16.33 -12.58
CA PHE A 881 22.71 -17.10 -11.93
C PHE A 881 21.82 -17.77 -12.99
N SER A 882 21.29 -16.98 -13.92
CA SER A 882 20.44 -17.45 -15.01
C SER A 882 20.64 -16.59 -16.26
N SER A 883 20.97 -17.24 -17.39
CA SER A 883 21.08 -16.60 -18.72
C SER A 883 21.95 -15.33 -18.77
N GLY A 884 23.04 -15.29 -18.00
CA GLY A 884 23.94 -14.13 -17.92
C GLY A 884 23.47 -13.02 -16.97
N TYR A 885 22.37 -13.23 -16.23
CA TYR A 885 21.94 -12.37 -15.14
C TYR A 885 22.41 -12.89 -13.78
N SER A 886 22.66 -11.99 -12.86
CA SER A 886 23.06 -12.32 -11.49
C SER A 886 22.40 -11.39 -10.46
N TYR A 887 22.45 -11.78 -9.19
CA TYR A 887 22.09 -10.90 -8.10
C TYR A 887 23.11 -9.76 -7.97
N ALA A 888 22.64 -8.59 -7.55
CA ALA A 888 23.49 -7.44 -7.25
C ALA A 888 24.20 -7.61 -5.89
N ALA A 889 25.52 -7.69 -5.89
CA ALA A 889 26.33 -7.96 -4.70
C ALA A 889 26.32 -6.80 -3.68
N GLU A 890 26.11 -5.57 -4.16
CA GLU A 890 26.02 -4.34 -3.36
C GLU A 890 24.71 -4.22 -2.57
N LEU A 891 23.64 -4.89 -3.00
CA LEU A 891 22.37 -4.96 -2.29
C LEU A 891 22.33 -6.11 -1.27
N LEU A 892 23.12 -7.15 -1.52
CA LEU A 892 23.07 -8.37 -0.72
C LEU A 892 23.84 -8.17 0.60
N PRO A 893 23.26 -8.44 1.78
CA PRO A 893 24.00 -8.42 3.03
C PRO A 893 24.85 -9.70 3.20
N ASP A 894 25.85 -9.68 4.09
CA ASP A 894 26.68 -10.87 4.37
C ASP A 894 25.91 -11.96 5.13
N SER A 895 24.85 -11.57 5.85
CA SER A 895 23.94 -12.48 6.53
C SER A 895 22.51 -11.96 6.51
N ILE A 896 21.56 -12.88 6.57
CA ILE A 896 20.13 -12.57 6.60
C ILE A 896 19.54 -13.21 7.87
N VAL A 897 18.72 -12.47 8.61
CA VAL A 897 17.97 -13.01 9.75
C VAL A 897 16.48 -12.96 9.44
N ILE A 898 15.83 -14.13 9.32
CA ILE A 898 14.40 -14.23 9.03
C ILE A 898 13.71 -15.03 10.11
N ASN A 899 12.76 -14.40 10.81
CA ASN A 899 12.02 -15.01 11.92
C ASN A 899 12.98 -15.59 12.98
N SER A 900 13.96 -14.79 13.39
CA SER A 900 15.03 -15.13 14.35
C SER A 900 16.02 -16.22 13.90
N ILE A 901 15.92 -16.72 12.66
CA ILE A 901 16.85 -17.70 12.10
C ILE A 901 17.92 -16.98 11.26
N PRO A 902 19.21 -17.07 11.65
CA PRO A 902 20.29 -16.49 10.88
C PRO A 902 20.73 -17.41 9.74
N PHE A 903 21.08 -16.80 8.61
CA PHE A 903 21.68 -17.42 7.44
C PHE A 903 22.94 -16.65 7.10
N ILE A 904 24.07 -17.37 7.02
CA ILE A 904 25.34 -16.82 6.56
C ILE A 904 25.42 -17.10 5.06
N LEU A 905 25.60 -16.06 4.25
CA LEU A 905 25.72 -16.22 2.80
C LEU A 905 27.18 -16.49 2.41
N GLY A 906 27.39 -17.11 1.25
CA GLY A 906 28.71 -17.31 0.69
C GLY A 906 29.42 -16.01 0.31
N GLU A 907 30.74 -16.05 0.20
CA GLU A 907 31.56 -14.90 -0.19
C GLU A 907 31.16 -14.38 -1.59
N LYS A 908 31.00 -13.06 -1.73
CA LYS A 908 30.50 -12.44 -2.96
C LYS A 908 31.48 -12.56 -4.15
N GLU A 909 32.76 -12.76 -3.87
CA GLU A 909 33.83 -12.82 -4.88
C GLU A 909 34.05 -14.24 -5.44
N ALA A 910 33.58 -15.26 -4.74
CA ALA A 910 33.74 -16.68 -5.06
C ALA A 910 32.41 -17.35 -5.48
N ALA A 911 32.41 -18.68 -5.61
CA ALA A 911 31.16 -19.43 -5.71
C ALA A 911 30.37 -19.28 -4.38
N ASN A 912 29.09 -18.97 -4.49
CA ASN A 912 28.21 -18.63 -3.36
C ASN A 912 26.78 -19.18 -3.50
N GLY A 913 26.58 -20.08 -4.47
CA GLY A 913 25.39 -20.93 -4.56
C GLY A 913 25.79 -22.38 -4.80
N LEU A 914 24.99 -23.29 -4.25
CA LEU A 914 25.10 -24.73 -4.46
C LEU A 914 23.95 -25.18 -5.38
N THR A 915 24.31 -25.62 -6.58
CA THR A 915 23.36 -26.19 -7.55
C THR A 915 22.93 -27.59 -7.09
N CYS A 916 21.64 -27.84 -6.96
CA CYS A 916 21.10 -29.14 -6.54
C CYS A 916 21.34 -30.24 -7.58
N LYS A 917 22.30 -31.14 -7.34
CA LYS A 917 22.67 -32.28 -8.21
C LYS A 917 22.50 -33.63 -7.52
N GLY A 918 21.61 -33.70 -6.52
CA GLY A 918 21.48 -34.85 -5.62
C GLY A 918 22.52 -34.87 -4.49
N ASP A 919 23.13 -33.71 -4.18
CA ASP A 919 24.18 -33.57 -3.17
C ASP A 919 23.69 -33.95 -1.77
N THR A 920 24.63 -34.37 -0.92
CA THR A 920 24.37 -34.73 0.47
C THR A 920 25.06 -33.74 1.39
N ILE A 921 24.28 -33.04 2.22
CA ILE A 921 24.77 -32.10 3.23
C ILE A 921 24.77 -32.82 4.59
N GLU A 922 25.93 -32.90 5.23
CA GLU A 922 26.08 -33.44 6.57
C GLU A 922 25.45 -32.50 7.62
N LEU A 923 24.67 -33.06 8.52
CA LEU A 923 24.10 -32.34 9.65
C LEU A 923 25.09 -32.32 10.82
N PRO A 924 25.15 -31.25 11.62
CA PRO A 924 26.10 -31.12 12.70
C PRO A 924 25.83 -32.19 13.78
N ALA A 925 26.88 -32.88 14.22
CA ALA A 925 26.77 -33.82 15.32
C ALA A 925 26.60 -33.09 16.68
N GLY A 926 25.78 -33.66 17.57
CA GLY A 926 25.51 -33.10 18.89
C GLY A 926 24.38 -32.05 18.90
N ASN A 927 24.16 -31.40 20.05
CA ASN A 927 23.20 -30.30 20.25
C ASN A 927 21.71 -30.56 19.94
N ASN A 928 21.34 -31.79 19.51
CA ASN A 928 19.98 -32.24 19.26
C ASN A 928 19.18 -31.28 18.36
N TYR A 929 19.79 -30.75 17.30
CA TYR A 929 19.08 -29.99 16.27
C TYR A 929 17.91 -30.81 15.72
N ASN A 930 16.74 -30.19 15.62
CA ASN A 930 15.50 -30.86 15.25
C ASN A 930 14.83 -30.23 14.02
N ARG A 931 15.41 -29.17 13.46
CA ARG A 931 14.94 -28.54 12.24
C ARG A 931 16.11 -28.02 11.41
N VAL A 932 15.97 -28.05 10.09
CA VAL A 932 16.88 -27.39 9.15
C VAL A 932 16.09 -26.39 8.33
N TYR A 933 16.64 -25.20 8.19
CA TYR A 933 16.14 -24.19 7.28
C TYR A 933 17.18 -23.91 6.21
N PHE A 934 16.73 -23.54 5.02
CA PHE A 934 17.62 -23.14 3.94
C PHE A 934 17.01 -22.04 3.09
N LEU A 935 17.89 -21.26 2.46
CA LEU A 935 17.55 -20.26 1.47
C LEU A 935 17.79 -20.84 0.08
N ALA A 936 16.78 -20.78 -0.77
CA ALA A 936 16.88 -21.26 -2.15
C ALA A 936 16.11 -20.37 -3.12
N ALA A 937 16.49 -20.42 -4.38
CA ALA A 937 15.74 -19.85 -5.49
C ALA A 937 15.89 -20.72 -6.75
N SER A 938 14.92 -20.62 -7.65
CA SER A 938 14.96 -21.29 -8.94
C SER A 938 15.51 -20.37 -10.02
N ARG A 939 16.34 -20.92 -10.93
CA ARG A 939 17.00 -20.19 -12.01
C ARG A 939 16.06 -19.84 -13.15
N GLU A 940 15.14 -20.74 -13.49
CA GLU A 940 14.19 -20.62 -14.59
C GLU A 940 12.86 -21.24 -14.17
N GLY A 941 11.79 -20.44 -14.14
CA GLY A 941 10.46 -20.88 -13.69
C GLY A 941 10.41 -21.35 -12.22
N ASP A 942 9.22 -21.71 -11.75
CA ASP A 942 9.03 -22.31 -10.43
C ASP A 942 9.30 -23.83 -10.54
N ASN A 943 10.22 -24.36 -9.72
CA ASN A 943 10.69 -25.76 -9.81
C ASN A 943 10.35 -26.57 -8.57
N GLU A 944 9.88 -27.80 -8.75
CA GLU A 944 9.68 -28.74 -7.63
C GLU A 944 10.93 -29.60 -7.39
N GLY A 945 11.29 -29.77 -6.13
CA GLY A 945 12.38 -30.64 -5.68
C GLY A 945 11.97 -31.49 -4.49
N ILE A 946 12.40 -32.76 -4.48
CA ILE A 946 12.21 -33.68 -3.34
C ILE A 946 13.47 -33.63 -2.47
N PHE A 947 13.34 -33.03 -1.29
CA PHE A 947 14.39 -33.00 -0.27
C PHE A 947 14.18 -34.17 0.70
N ARG A 948 15.27 -34.82 1.14
CA ARG A 948 15.18 -35.99 2.03
C ARG A 948 16.01 -35.83 3.30
N LEU A 949 15.41 -36.16 4.44
CA LEU A 949 16.06 -36.24 5.76
C LEU A 949 15.78 -37.61 6.36
N GLY A 950 16.77 -38.51 6.33
CA GLY A 950 16.58 -39.89 6.76
C GLY A 950 15.51 -40.62 5.92
N LYS A 951 14.34 -40.90 6.52
CA LYS A 951 13.20 -41.53 5.83
C LYS A 951 12.09 -40.55 5.44
N THR A 952 12.22 -39.28 5.82
CA THR A 952 11.23 -38.25 5.51
C THR A 952 11.59 -37.60 4.19
N GLU A 953 10.62 -37.49 3.30
CA GLU A 953 10.71 -36.76 2.04
C GLU A 953 9.76 -35.56 2.10
N GLN A 954 10.19 -34.41 1.58
CA GLN A 954 9.35 -33.24 1.42
C GLN A 954 9.53 -32.68 0.01
N THR A 955 8.45 -32.63 -0.75
CA THR A 955 8.41 -31.91 -2.03
C THR A 955 8.25 -30.42 -1.75
N ILE A 956 9.16 -29.62 -2.29
CA ILE A 956 9.18 -28.17 -2.14
C ILE A 956 9.18 -27.54 -3.52
N THR A 957 8.20 -26.67 -3.79
CA THR A 957 8.21 -25.79 -4.95
C THR A 957 9.07 -24.56 -4.63
N VAL A 958 10.22 -24.46 -5.28
CA VAL A 958 11.15 -23.34 -5.16
C VAL A 958 10.83 -22.34 -6.28
N PRO A 959 10.36 -21.13 -5.96
CA PRO A 959 9.99 -20.18 -6.99
C PRO A 959 11.19 -19.60 -7.74
N GLU A 960 10.94 -19.13 -8.96
CA GLU A 960 11.90 -18.38 -9.75
C GLU A 960 12.45 -17.18 -8.96
N TYR A 961 13.76 -16.95 -9.09
CA TYR A 961 14.46 -15.90 -8.37
C TYR A 961 14.07 -14.48 -8.78
N THR A 962 13.37 -14.30 -9.89
CA THR A 962 13.05 -12.98 -10.47
C THR A 962 11.56 -12.87 -10.80
N GLY A 963 11.12 -11.67 -11.17
CA GLY A 963 9.74 -11.38 -11.57
C GLY A 963 8.85 -10.91 -10.41
N PHE A 964 7.54 -11.16 -10.50
CA PHE A 964 6.59 -10.75 -9.47
C PHE A 964 6.24 -11.91 -8.54
N ILE A 965 6.18 -11.61 -7.24
CA ILE A 965 5.69 -12.51 -6.19
C ILE A 965 4.17 -12.58 -6.20
N GLY A 966 3.51 -11.48 -6.51
CA GLY A 966 2.05 -11.43 -6.60
C GLY A 966 1.57 -10.33 -7.52
N GLN A 967 0.37 -10.54 -8.05
CA GLN A 967 -0.33 -9.63 -8.95
C GLN A 967 -1.82 -9.66 -8.62
N TRP A 968 -2.49 -8.51 -8.68
CA TRP A 968 -3.96 -8.50 -8.76
C TRP A 968 -4.40 -8.97 -10.15
N GLY A 969 -5.55 -9.64 -10.23
CA GLY A 969 -6.11 -10.08 -11.51
C GLY A 969 -6.89 -8.97 -12.19
N HIS A 970 -6.18 -8.07 -12.87
CA HIS A 970 -6.78 -7.02 -13.70
C HIS A 970 -7.27 -7.65 -15.02
N THR A 971 -8.58 -7.80 -15.18
CA THR A 971 -9.18 -8.53 -16.31
C THR A 971 -8.73 -7.95 -17.65
N GLY A 972 -8.07 -8.80 -18.45
CA GLY A 972 -7.54 -8.42 -19.76
C GLY A 972 -6.14 -7.80 -19.74
N HIS A 973 -5.51 -7.68 -18.56
CA HIS A 973 -4.16 -7.14 -18.38
C HIS A 973 -3.23 -8.09 -17.62
N THR A 974 -3.58 -8.52 -16.40
CA THR A 974 -2.76 -9.41 -15.55
C THR A 974 -3.56 -10.61 -15.01
N GLU A 975 -2.86 -11.70 -14.69
CA GLU A 975 -3.43 -12.82 -13.95
C GLU A 975 -3.22 -12.64 -12.44
N GLY A 976 -4.26 -12.91 -11.66
CA GLY A 976 -4.19 -12.78 -10.21
C GLY A 976 -3.50 -13.99 -9.56
N PHE A 977 -2.38 -13.76 -8.85
CA PHE A 977 -1.68 -14.81 -8.10
C PHE A 977 -0.90 -14.23 -6.91
N LEU A 978 -0.51 -15.10 -6.00
CA LEU A 978 0.44 -14.82 -4.93
C LEU A 978 1.26 -16.08 -4.66
N LYS A 979 2.58 -16.00 -4.79
CA LYS A 979 3.49 -17.12 -4.49
C LYS A 979 3.42 -17.44 -2.99
N GLU A 980 3.32 -18.72 -2.64
CA GLU A 980 3.17 -19.16 -1.23
C GLU A 980 4.48 -19.03 -0.43
N ALA A 981 5.64 -19.21 -1.07
CA ALA A 981 6.95 -19.24 -0.41
C ALA A 981 7.23 -18.03 0.50
N GLU A 982 7.95 -18.26 1.60
CA GLU A 982 8.38 -17.22 2.54
C GLU A 982 9.56 -16.45 1.94
N ILE A 983 9.41 -15.14 1.74
CA ILE A 983 10.45 -14.30 1.17
C ILE A 983 11.51 -14.02 2.23
N ALA A 984 12.76 -14.36 1.94
CA ALA A 984 13.90 -14.07 2.81
C ALA A 984 14.68 -12.83 2.36
N TYR A 985 14.72 -12.56 1.06
CA TYR A 985 15.43 -11.42 0.49
C TYR A 985 14.65 -10.86 -0.70
N VAL A 986 14.73 -9.54 -0.86
CA VAL A 986 14.21 -8.80 -2.01
C VAL A 986 15.31 -7.84 -2.46
N GLY A 987 15.91 -8.10 -3.61
CA GLY A 987 16.76 -7.17 -4.32
C GLY A 987 15.94 -6.32 -5.28
N THR A 988 16.26 -5.04 -5.36
CA THR A 988 15.55 -4.03 -6.18
C THR A 988 16.02 -4.00 -7.64
N HIS A 989 17.09 -4.70 -7.98
CA HIS A 989 17.51 -4.92 -9.36
C HIS A 989 18.31 -6.22 -9.48
N ARG A 990 18.55 -6.63 -10.73
CA ARG A 990 19.52 -7.66 -11.10
C ARG A 990 20.58 -7.08 -12.04
N HIS A 991 21.76 -7.69 -12.04
CA HIS A 991 22.81 -7.35 -12.99
C HIS A 991 22.60 -8.06 -14.31
N ALA A 992 22.65 -7.29 -15.39
CA ALA A 992 22.80 -7.78 -16.75
C ALA A 992 24.21 -7.44 -17.27
N PRO A 993 24.69 -8.11 -18.34
CA PRO A 993 26.03 -7.84 -18.89
C PRO A 993 26.27 -6.39 -19.35
N GLY A 994 25.20 -5.62 -19.57
CA GLY A 994 25.22 -4.23 -20.04
C GLY A 994 24.91 -3.17 -18.99
N GLY A 995 24.53 -3.54 -17.76
CA GLY A 995 24.12 -2.61 -16.71
C GLY A 995 23.06 -3.20 -15.79
N ASP A 996 22.47 -2.35 -14.95
CA ASP A 996 21.47 -2.77 -13.98
C ASP A 996 20.08 -2.79 -14.62
N GLU A 997 19.34 -3.88 -14.39
CA GLU A 997 17.92 -3.91 -14.71
C GLU A 997 17.14 -3.42 -13.49
N ALA A 998 17.05 -2.10 -13.38
CA ALA A 998 16.33 -1.42 -12.30
C ALA A 998 14.92 -1.99 -12.13
N TYR A 999 14.53 -2.28 -10.89
CA TYR A 999 13.22 -2.83 -10.51
C TYR A 999 12.85 -4.18 -11.18
N GLU A 1000 13.83 -4.88 -11.77
CA GLU A 1000 13.72 -6.33 -11.99
C GLU A 1000 14.19 -7.05 -10.73
N TYR A 1001 13.23 -7.41 -9.89
CA TYR A 1001 13.49 -7.92 -8.56
C TYR A 1001 14.30 -9.22 -8.56
N THR A 1002 15.09 -9.41 -7.51
CA THR A 1002 15.68 -10.71 -7.19
C THR A 1002 15.23 -11.20 -5.82
N TYR A 1003 15.03 -12.50 -5.65
CA TYR A 1003 14.49 -13.09 -4.44
C TYR A 1003 15.32 -14.26 -3.97
N MET A 1004 15.35 -14.43 -2.64
CA MET A 1004 15.68 -15.71 -2.02
C MET A 1004 14.50 -16.12 -1.15
N PHE A 1005 14.16 -17.40 -1.14
CA PHE A 1005 13.03 -17.92 -0.38
C PHE A 1005 13.52 -18.82 0.73
N LYS A 1006 12.88 -18.73 1.90
CA LYS A 1006 13.17 -19.56 3.05
C LYS A 1006 12.26 -20.78 3.05
N PHE A 1007 12.86 -21.94 3.28
CA PHE A 1007 12.18 -23.21 3.48
C PHE A 1007 12.67 -23.88 4.76
N GLY A 1008 11.87 -24.77 5.32
CA GLY A 1008 12.22 -25.51 6.53
C GLY A 1008 11.69 -26.94 6.52
N MET A 1009 12.47 -27.84 7.13
CA MET A 1009 12.17 -29.26 7.27
C MET A 1009 12.51 -29.75 8.68
N ASP A 1010 11.68 -30.63 9.23
CA ASP A 1010 11.97 -31.30 10.50
C ASP A 1010 13.09 -32.33 10.32
N ILE A 1011 14.04 -32.39 11.25
CA ILE A 1011 15.12 -33.38 11.29
C ILE A 1011 14.63 -34.59 12.10
N PRO A 1012 14.38 -35.76 11.48
CA PRO A 1012 13.95 -36.95 12.20
C PRO A 1012 15.06 -37.45 13.12
N LYS A 1013 14.68 -38.10 14.23
CA LYS A 1013 15.65 -38.68 15.17
C LYS A 1013 16.59 -39.65 14.45
N GLY A 1014 17.90 -39.38 14.53
CA GLY A 1014 18.95 -40.20 13.93
C GLY A 1014 19.26 -39.89 12.47
N ALA A 1015 18.58 -38.92 11.85
CA ALA A 1015 19.00 -38.38 10.56
C ALA A 1015 20.31 -37.59 10.73
N THR A 1016 21.30 -37.89 9.91
CA THR A 1016 22.61 -37.22 9.91
C THR A 1016 22.87 -36.45 8.63
N GLN A 1017 22.01 -36.59 7.62
CA GLN A 1017 22.24 -36.08 6.28
C GLN A 1017 20.94 -35.51 5.69
N LEU A 1018 21.06 -34.36 5.03
CA LEU A 1018 20.06 -33.78 4.13
C LEU A 1018 20.47 -34.11 2.70
N ILE A 1019 19.61 -34.80 1.95
CA ILE A 1019 19.83 -35.09 0.53
C ILE A 1019 19.01 -34.09 -0.29
N LEU A 1020 19.69 -33.35 -1.15
CA LEU A 1020 19.08 -32.37 -2.06
C LEU A 1020 18.41 -33.06 -3.24
N PRO A 1021 17.46 -32.40 -3.93
CA PRO A 1021 16.95 -32.88 -5.21
C PRO A 1021 18.05 -32.93 -6.27
N ASP A 1022 17.86 -33.76 -7.30
CA ASP A 1022 18.61 -33.68 -8.55
C ASP A 1022 17.83 -32.77 -9.51
N ASN A 1023 17.99 -31.46 -9.33
CA ASN A 1023 17.35 -30.43 -10.15
C ASN A 1023 18.28 -29.20 -10.24
N LYS A 1024 18.99 -29.09 -11.36
CA LYS A 1024 19.99 -28.04 -11.64
C LYS A 1024 19.44 -26.60 -11.63
N ASP A 1025 18.13 -26.44 -11.64
CA ASP A 1025 17.50 -25.12 -11.62
C ASP A 1025 17.23 -24.65 -10.19
N ILE A 1026 17.28 -25.55 -9.19
CA ILE A 1026 17.23 -25.18 -7.77
C ILE A 1026 18.66 -24.91 -7.27
N VAL A 1027 18.86 -23.71 -6.70
CA VAL A 1027 20.14 -23.30 -6.11
C VAL A 1027 19.93 -22.92 -4.64
N LEU A 1028 20.75 -23.48 -3.75
CA LEU A 1028 20.79 -23.12 -2.32
C LEU A 1028 21.86 -22.05 -2.09
N PHE A 1029 21.51 -21.05 -1.28
CA PHE A 1029 22.42 -19.96 -0.89
C PHE A 1029 22.97 -20.12 0.53
N ALA A 1030 22.17 -20.69 1.43
CA ALA A 1030 22.57 -20.90 2.83
C ALA A 1030 21.68 -21.96 3.46
N ALA A 1031 22.20 -22.66 4.47
CA ALA A 1031 21.40 -23.55 5.30
C ALA A 1031 21.82 -23.47 6.78
N THR A 1032 20.86 -23.62 7.67
CA THR A 1032 21.02 -23.48 9.12
C THR A 1032 20.23 -24.57 9.83
N ALA A 1033 20.91 -25.40 10.62
CA ALA A 1033 20.27 -26.33 11.55
C ALA A 1033 19.95 -25.60 12.85
N VAL A 1034 18.75 -25.83 13.40
CA VAL A 1034 18.21 -25.14 14.57
C VAL A 1034 17.64 -26.15 15.56
N LYS A 1035 17.85 -25.89 16.85
CA LYS A 1035 17.17 -26.59 17.94
C LYS A 1035 16.02 -25.71 18.42
N GLU A 1036 14.81 -26.08 18.03
CA GLU A 1036 13.59 -25.42 18.48
C GLU A 1036 12.98 -26.20 19.65
N GLU A 1037 12.95 -25.62 20.85
CA GLU A 1037 12.41 -26.33 22.03
C GLU A 1037 10.87 -26.39 22.03
N ASN A 1038 10.22 -25.38 21.43
CA ASN A 1038 8.78 -25.33 21.23
C ASN A 1038 8.48 -25.17 19.74
N PRO A 1039 7.55 -25.96 19.17
CA PRO A 1039 7.18 -25.79 17.76
C PRO A 1039 6.51 -24.43 17.52
N GLN A 1040 6.77 -23.83 16.36
CA GLN A 1040 6.14 -22.57 15.96
C GLN A 1040 4.61 -22.68 15.89
N VAL A 1041 3.94 -21.56 16.13
CA VAL A 1041 2.49 -21.50 15.92
C VAL A 1041 2.20 -21.45 14.43
N SER A 1042 1.04 -21.95 14.01
CA SER A 1042 0.54 -21.79 12.64
C SER A 1042 -0.67 -20.84 12.64
N PRO A 1043 -0.78 -19.92 11.66
CA PRO A 1043 -1.99 -19.13 11.52
C PRO A 1043 -3.23 -20.02 11.39
N ALA A 1044 -4.20 -19.80 12.27
CA ALA A 1044 -5.50 -20.45 12.27
C ALA A 1044 -6.62 -19.49 11.83
N SER A 1045 -6.28 -18.26 11.41
CA SER A 1045 -7.16 -17.33 10.71
C SER A 1045 -6.39 -16.71 9.55
N ALA A 1046 -7.09 -16.13 8.57
CA ALA A 1046 -6.42 -15.28 7.58
C ALA A 1046 -5.78 -14.07 8.29
N LEU A 1047 -4.50 -13.80 8.01
CA LEU A 1047 -3.79 -12.64 8.57
C LEU A 1047 -4.00 -11.39 7.71
N PHE A 1048 -4.26 -11.58 6.43
CA PHE A 1048 -4.73 -10.57 5.49
C PHE A 1048 -5.56 -11.24 4.40
N ARG A 1049 -6.32 -10.45 3.63
CA ARG A 1049 -7.12 -10.88 2.49
C ARG A 1049 -6.46 -10.42 1.20
N THR A 1050 -6.77 -11.12 0.12
CA THR A 1050 -6.41 -10.67 -1.22
C THR A 1050 -7.66 -10.55 -2.09
N ALA A 1051 -7.64 -9.60 -3.04
CA ALA A 1051 -8.65 -9.50 -4.08
C ALA A 1051 -8.37 -10.51 -5.22
N LEU A 1052 -7.87 -11.70 -4.88
CA LEU A 1052 -7.63 -12.78 -5.84
C LEU A 1052 -8.85 -13.69 -5.89
N LYS A 1053 -9.36 -13.94 -7.09
CA LYS A 1053 -10.47 -14.86 -7.29
C LYS A 1053 -10.01 -16.27 -6.91
N SER A 1054 -10.78 -16.96 -6.07
CA SER A 1054 -10.45 -18.34 -5.66
C SER A 1054 -10.39 -19.23 -6.90
N GLN A 1055 -9.18 -19.69 -7.25
CA GLN A 1055 -9.03 -20.66 -8.32
C GLN A 1055 -9.56 -22.01 -7.82
N ASN A 1056 -10.63 -22.51 -8.43
CA ASN A 1056 -11.09 -23.88 -8.23
C ASN A 1056 -10.03 -24.86 -8.76
N GLY A 1057 -9.03 -25.14 -7.93
CA GLY A 1057 -7.92 -26.04 -8.23
C GLY A 1057 -6.97 -25.50 -9.28
N ASN A 1058 -5.68 -25.63 -9.04
CA ASN A 1058 -4.56 -25.47 -9.97
C ASN A 1058 -4.93 -25.76 -11.44
N LYS A 1059 -5.41 -24.74 -12.16
CA LYS A 1059 -5.47 -24.77 -13.63
C LYS A 1059 -4.22 -24.16 -14.26
N ALA A 1060 -3.36 -23.53 -13.46
CA ALA A 1060 -2.03 -23.11 -13.91
C ALA A 1060 -1.13 -24.30 -14.30
N ASN A 1061 -1.38 -25.50 -13.75
CA ASN A 1061 -0.54 -26.69 -13.94
C ASN A 1061 -1.24 -27.87 -14.64
N ALA A 1062 -2.30 -27.64 -15.42
CA ALA A 1062 -2.70 -28.67 -16.39
C ALA A 1062 -1.54 -28.82 -17.40
N PRO A 1063 -1.02 -30.03 -17.68
CA PRO A 1063 0.09 -30.19 -18.61
C PRO A 1063 -0.32 -29.61 -19.96
N LYS A 1064 0.32 -28.50 -20.34
CA LYS A 1064 0.07 -27.86 -21.62
C LYS A 1064 0.62 -28.78 -22.72
N VAL A 1065 -0.24 -29.20 -23.63
CA VAL A 1065 0.18 -30.07 -24.75
C VAL A 1065 0.74 -29.17 -25.82
N ASN A 1066 2.05 -29.20 -26.04
CA ASN A 1066 2.67 -28.47 -27.14
C ASN A 1066 2.23 -29.08 -28.49
N LEU A 1067 1.36 -28.35 -29.20
CA LEU A 1067 0.81 -28.68 -30.50
C LEU A 1067 1.85 -28.59 -31.64
N MET A 1068 2.97 -27.90 -31.42
CA MET A 1068 4.06 -27.81 -32.41
C MET A 1068 4.84 -29.12 -32.53
N LYS A 1069 4.74 -30.01 -31.53
CA LYS A 1069 5.42 -31.31 -31.55
C LYS A 1069 4.88 -32.19 -32.68
N GLY A 1070 5.69 -32.37 -33.72
CA GLY A 1070 5.33 -33.11 -34.93
C GLY A 1070 4.65 -32.28 -36.03
N ALA A 1071 4.56 -30.97 -35.87
CA ALA A 1071 4.15 -30.06 -36.93
C ALA A 1071 5.17 -30.08 -38.09
N LYS A 1072 4.70 -29.85 -39.32
CA LYS A 1072 5.58 -29.81 -40.51
C LYS A 1072 5.87 -28.38 -40.91
N VAL A 1073 7.13 -28.03 -41.07
CA VAL A 1073 7.54 -26.77 -41.71
C VAL A 1073 7.09 -26.80 -43.17
N ILE A 1074 6.31 -25.81 -43.59
CA ILE A 1074 5.77 -25.70 -44.96
C ILE A 1074 6.32 -24.50 -45.73
N ALA A 1075 6.85 -23.50 -45.03
CA ALA A 1075 7.58 -22.37 -45.62
C ALA A 1075 8.45 -21.69 -44.57
N CYS A 1076 9.53 -21.04 -44.98
CA CYS A 1076 10.32 -20.13 -44.14
C CYS A 1076 10.95 -19.02 -44.99
N SER A 1077 11.43 -17.96 -44.33
CA SER A 1077 12.19 -16.88 -44.95
C SER A 1077 13.62 -17.29 -45.34
N GLY A 1078 14.26 -18.10 -44.50
CA GLY A 1078 15.62 -18.59 -44.69
C GLY A 1078 16.16 -19.27 -43.43
N PHE A 1079 17.38 -19.78 -43.53
CA PHE A 1079 18.18 -20.26 -42.40
C PHE A 1079 19.65 -20.35 -42.81
N VAL A 1080 20.57 -20.30 -41.85
CA VAL A 1080 22.02 -20.24 -42.13
C VAL A 1080 22.64 -21.57 -42.57
N ASN A 1081 22.15 -22.70 -42.05
CA ASN A 1081 22.54 -24.06 -42.42
C ASN A 1081 21.50 -25.08 -41.90
N ASP A 1082 21.60 -26.35 -42.34
CA ASP A 1082 20.63 -27.41 -41.99
C ASP A 1082 20.60 -27.76 -40.48
N GLU A 1083 21.64 -27.42 -39.72
CA GLU A 1083 21.67 -27.59 -38.26
C GLU A 1083 20.93 -26.47 -37.53
N GLU A 1084 20.67 -25.34 -38.20
CA GLU A 1084 19.94 -24.19 -37.66
C GLU A 1084 18.64 -23.88 -38.44
N SER A 1085 17.97 -24.93 -38.94
CA SER A 1085 16.73 -24.85 -39.70
C SER A 1085 15.49 -24.61 -38.81
N PRO A 1086 14.33 -24.20 -39.36
CA PRO A 1086 13.10 -23.95 -38.58
C PRO A 1086 12.59 -25.16 -37.78
N GLU A 1087 12.95 -26.38 -38.16
CA GLU A 1087 12.63 -27.61 -37.45
C GLU A 1087 13.21 -27.63 -36.02
N ARG A 1088 14.33 -26.93 -35.79
CA ARG A 1088 15.00 -26.82 -34.49
C ARG A 1088 14.16 -26.08 -33.46
N MET A 1089 13.28 -25.18 -33.88
CA MET A 1089 12.39 -24.49 -32.94
C MET A 1089 11.32 -25.41 -32.33
N ILE A 1090 11.08 -26.58 -32.90
CA ILE A 1090 9.94 -27.44 -32.54
C ILE A 1090 10.36 -28.87 -32.17
N ASP A 1091 11.67 -29.12 -32.01
CA ASP A 1091 12.20 -30.43 -31.65
C ASP A 1091 12.22 -30.69 -30.13
N GLY A 1092 12.03 -29.63 -29.33
CA GLY A 1092 12.00 -29.67 -27.86
C GLY A 1092 13.39 -29.71 -27.23
N ASP A 1093 14.45 -29.40 -27.99
CA ASP A 1093 15.82 -29.25 -27.50
C ASP A 1093 16.24 -27.77 -27.50
N THR A 1094 16.23 -27.15 -26.32
CA THR A 1094 16.64 -25.75 -26.11
C THR A 1094 18.14 -25.50 -26.24
N GLN A 1095 18.93 -26.48 -26.69
CA GLN A 1095 20.32 -26.29 -27.13
C GLN A 1095 20.43 -26.09 -28.65
N THR A 1096 19.37 -26.33 -29.40
CA THR A 1096 19.32 -26.10 -30.85
C THR A 1096 18.48 -24.87 -31.18
N LYS A 1097 18.67 -24.28 -32.36
CA LYS A 1097 17.98 -23.04 -32.74
C LYS A 1097 17.69 -22.97 -34.22
N TRP A 1098 16.64 -22.24 -34.58
CA TRP A 1098 16.55 -21.64 -35.90
C TRP A 1098 17.32 -20.32 -35.92
N CYS A 1099 18.18 -20.15 -36.92
CA CYS A 1099 18.82 -18.87 -37.20
C CYS A 1099 18.66 -18.46 -38.66
N ASP A 1100 18.16 -17.24 -38.88
CA ASP A 1100 18.02 -16.64 -40.20
C ASP A 1100 18.62 -15.23 -40.24
N ILE A 1101 19.55 -15.02 -41.19
CA ILE A 1101 20.25 -13.76 -41.44
C ILE A 1101 19.93 -13.17 -42.83
N THR A 1102 19.04 -13.80 -43.59
CA THR A 1102 18.87 -13.56 -45.03
C THR A 1102 18.01 -12.34 -45.38
N GLY A 1103 17.15 -11.85 -44.46
CA GLY A 1103 16.43 -10.58 -44.58
C GLY A 1103 15.12 -10.50 -43.78
N MET A 1104 14.63 -9.28 -43.48
CA MET A 1104 13.39 -9.03 -42.72
C MET A 1104 12.16 -8.78 -43.62
N PRO A 1105 10.94 -9.17 -43.21
CA PRO A 1105 10.63 -9.88 -41.96
C PRO A 1105 10.99 -11.38 -42.05
N ASN A 1106 11.50 -11.96 -40.97
CA ASN A 1106 11.77 -13.39 -40.90
C ASN A 1106 10.46 -14.13 -40.59
N TYR A 1107 10.24 -15.31 -41.16
CA TYR A 1107 9.06 -16.11 -40.84
C TYR A 1107 9.30 -17.62 -40.96
N ALA A 1108 8.52 -18.39 -40.23
CA ALA A 1108 8.38 -19.83 -40.38
C ALA A 1108 6.91 -20.24 -40.29
N ASP A 1109 6.46 -21.03 -41.24
CA ASP A 1109 5.08 -21.52 -41.38
C ASP A 1109 5.04 -23.02 -41.11
N PHE A 1110 4.03 -23.44 -40.36
CA PHE A 1110 3.86 -24.82 -39.89
C PHE A 1110 2.44 -25.33 -40.23
N ASP A 1111 2.33 -26.60 -40.63
CA ASP A 1111 1.07 -27.35 -40.70
C ASP A 1111 0.96 -28.30 -39.51
N LEU A 1112 -0.07 -28.12 -38.69
CA LEU A 1112 -0.41 -29.00 -37.57
C LEU A 1112 -1.05 -30.33 -38.02
N GLY A 1113 -1.31 -30.49 -39.32
CA GLY A 1113 -1.93 -31.66 -39.95
C GLY A 1113 -3.47 -31.61 -39.94
N GLU A 1114 -4.07 -31.06 -38.89
CA GLU A 1114 -5.50 -30.81 -38.79
C GLU A 1114 -5.81 -29.55 -37.96
N SER A 1115 -7.07 -29.09 -37.98
CA SER A 1115 -7.47 -27.93 -37.18
C SER A 1115 -7.43 -28.27 -35.70
N ARG A 1116 -6.67 -27.49 -34.93
CA ARG A 1116 -6.48 -27.62 -33.48
C ARG A 1116 -6.90 -26.34 -32.78
N LYS A 1117 -7.41 -26.47 -31.57
CA LYS A 1117 -7.76 -25.33 -30.73
C LYS A 1117 -6.51 -24.85 -30.00
N VAL A 1118 -6.06 -23.64 -30.33
CA VAL A 1118 -4.92 -22.98 -29.72
C VAL A 1118 -5.41 -22.01 -28.66
N SER A 1119 -4.73 -21.95 -27.54
CA SER A 1119 -5.05 -21.19 -26.34
C SER A 1119 -3.88 -20.34 -25.81
N GLY A 1120 -2.65 -20.68 -26.21
CA GLY A 1120 -1.46 -19.89 -25.90
C GLY A 1120 -0.25 -20.33 -26.71
N TRP A 1121 0.90 -19.73 -26.42
CA TRP A 1121 2.18 -20.03 -27.06
C TRP A 1121 3.34 -19.66 -26.13
N LYS A 1122 4.50 -20.24 -26.39
CA LYS A 1122 5.77 -19.91 -25.72
C LYS A 1122 6.85 -19.74 -26.79
N LEU A 1123 7.77 -18.81 -26.56
CA LEU A 1123 8.91 -18.54 -27.41
C LEU A 1123 10.18 -18.45 -26.54
N VAL A 1124 11.19 -19.25 -26.87
CA VAL A 1124 12.56 -19.11 -26.36
C VAL A 1124 13.40 -18.47 -27.45
N ASN A 1125 13.96 -17.30 -27.16
CA ASN A 1125 14.60 -16.41 -28.13
C ASN A 1125 16.08 -16.70 -28.29
N ALA A 1126 16.96 -15.95 -27.62
CA ALA A 1126 18.41 -16.13 -27.71
C ALA A 1126 18.92 -17.41 -27.02
N GLY A 1127 18.06 -18.13 -26.28
CA GLY A 1127 18.46 -19.34 -25.57
C GLY A 1127 19.59 -19.03 -24.59
N GLN A 1128 20.72 -19.70 -24.72
CA GLN A 1128 21.90 -19.44 -23.88
C GLN A 1128 22.84 -18.36 -24.45
N GLU A 1129 22.46 -17.69 -25.54
CA GLU A 1129 23.25 -16.64 -26.16
C GLU A 1129 22.96 -15.26 -25.56
N SER A 1130 23.75 -14.27 -26.00
CA SER A 1130 23.58 -12.87 -25.59
C SER A 1130 22.15 -12.39 -25.79
N HIS A 1131 21.63 -11.69 -24.79
CA HIS A 1131 20.31 -11.06 -24.83
C HIS A 1131 20.14 -10.05 -25.95
N SER A 1132 21.24 -9.55 -26.55
CA SER A 1132 21.19 -8.73 -27.76
C SER A 1132 20.45 -9.42 -28.92
N TYR A 1133 20.43 -10.76 -28.93
CA TYR A 1133 19.73 -11.59 -29.92
C TYR A 1133 18.28 -11.94 -29.55
N VAL A 1134 17.76 -11.45 -28.42
CA VAL A 1134 16.35 -11.68 -28.08
C VAL A 1134 15.46 -10.98 -29.11
N THR A 1135 14.49 -11.70 -29.67
CA THR A 1135 13.50 -11.13 -30.59
C THR A 1135 12.75 -10.01 -29.89
N ARG A 1136 12.79 -8.82 -30.49
CA ARG A 1136 12.14 -7.62 -29.95
C ARG A 1136 10.68 -7.52 -30.36
N THR A 1137 10.33 -7.88 -31.60
CA THR A 1137 8.95 -7.87 -32.07
C THR A 1137 8.63 -9.07 -32.95
N CYS A 1138 7.58 -9.82 -32.60
CA CYS A 1138 7.05 -10.89 -33.42
C CYS A 1138 5.53 -11.06 -33.29
N PHE A 1139 4.96 -11.80 -34.22
CA PHE A 1139 3.53 -12.12 -34.29
C PHE A 1139 3.38 -13.63 -34.44
N LEU A 1140 2.54 -14.22 -33.60
CA LEU A 1140 1.99 -15.54 -33.85
C LEU A 1140 0.72 -15.36 -34.68
N GLN A 1141 0.66 -15.98 -35.85
CA GLN A 1141 -0.49 -15.91 -36.74
C GLN A 1141 -1.03 -17.30 -37.04
N GLY A 1142 -2.31 -17.39 -37.41
CA GLY A 1142 -2.92 -18.65 -37.79
C GLY A 1142 -4.04 -18.53 -38.82
N LYS A 1143 -4.33 -19.65 -39.49
CA LYS A 1143 -5.43 -19.82 -40.48
C LYS A 1143 -5.82 -21.29 -40.63
N ASN A 1144 -6.95 -21.58 -41.29
CA ASN A 1144 -7.44 -22.95 -41.49
C ASN A 1144 -7.26 -23.46 -42.93
N SER A 1145 -7.11 -22.57 -43.90
CA SER A 1145 -6.80 -22.92 -45.30
C SER A 1145 -5.58 -22.14 -45.81
N LEU A 1146 -4.80 -22.72 -46.74
CA LEU A 1146 -3.68 -22.03 -47.38
C LEU A 1146 -4.11 -20.79 -48.17
N SER A 1147 -5.36 -20.75 -48.65
CA SER A 1147 -5.94 -19.63 -49.39
C SER A 1147 -6.45 -18.48 -48.52
N GLU A 1148 -6.52 -18.66 -47.20
CA GLU A 1148 -6.95 -17.62 -46.27
C GLU A 1148 -5.81 -16.65 -45.95
N GLU A 1149 -6.17 -15.41 -45.60
CA GLU A 1149 -5.24 -14.44 -45.04
C GLU A 1149 -4.81 -14.84 -43.62
N TRP A 1150 -3.59 -14.47 -43.24
CA TRP A 1150 -3.07 -14.74 -41.90
C TRP A 1150 -3.73 -13.82 -40.87
N LYS A 1151 -4.32 -14.42 -39.83
CA LYS A 1151 -4.88 -13.68 -38.70
C LYS A 1151 -3.89 -13.70 -37.53
N THR A 1152 -3.56 -12.54 -36.98
CA THR A 1152 -2.74 -12.45 -35.77
C THR A 1152 -3.49 -13.04 -34.58
N LEU A 1153 -2.89 -14.06 -33.96
CA LEU A 1153 -3.36 -14.70 -32.74
C LEU A 1153 -2.69 -14.07 -31.51
N GLY A 1154 -1.36 -13.93 -31.56
CA GLY A 1154 -0.56 -13.35 -30.49
C GLY A 1154 0.42 -12.32 -31.05
N ARG A 1155 0.78 -11.33 -30.24
CA ARG A 1155 1.76 -10.31 -30.57
C ARG A 1155 2.71 -10.12 -29.40
N LEU A 1156 3.98 -9.98 -29.73
CA LEU A 1156 5.05 -9.65 -28.83
C LEU A 1156 5.70 -8.38 -29.35
N ASP A 1157 5.66 -7.30 -28.57
CA ASP A 1157 6.29 -6.01 -28.90
C ASP A 1157 7.28 -5.62 -27.81
N ASP A 1158 8.35 -4.96 -28.23
CA ASP A 1158 9.45 -4.49 -27.38
C ASP A 1158 9.97 -5.51 -26.35
N ASN A 1159 9.95 -6.78 -26.73
CA ASN A 1159 10.38 -7.86 -25.85
C ASN A 1159 11.85 -7.75 -25.51
N ARG A 1160 12.16 -7.97 -24.23
CA ARG A 1160 13.50 -8.05 -23.65
C ARG A 1160 13.77 -9.41 -22.99
N LYS A 1161 12.73 -10.24 -22.86
CA LYS A 1161 12.80 -11.53 -22.17
C LYS A 1161 13.22 -12.63 -23.13
N ASN A 1162 14.18 -13.42 -22.68
CA ASN A 1162 14.65 -14.57 -23.44
C ASN A 1162 13.55 -15.62 -23.64
N GLU A 1163 12.79 -15.90 -22.58
CA GLU A 1163 11.61 -16.76 -22.65
C GLU A 1163 10.34 -15.92 -22.45
N VAL A 1164 9.36 -16.14 -23.32
CA VAL A 1164 8.06 -15.46 -23.26
C VAL A 1164 6.96 -16.49 -23.43
N THR A 1165 5.96 -16.45 -22.57
CA THR A 1165 4.69 -17.17 -22.77
C THR A 1165 3.58 -16.16 -23.01
N GLY A 1166 2.85 -16.31 -24.11
CA GLY A 1166 1.67 -15.51 -24.42
C GLY A 1166 0.39 -16.35 -24.37
N LEU A 1167 -0.64 -15.85 -23.71
CA LEU A 1167 -1.99 -16.43 -23.76
C LEU A 1167 -2.82 -15.73 -24.82
N LEU A 1168 -3.67 -16.49 -25.52
CA LEU A 1168 -4.65 -15.90 -26.43
C LEU A 1168 -5.83 -15.37 -25.60
N THR A 1169 -6.32 -14.17 -25.94
CA THR A 1169 -7.50 -13.55 -25.30
C THR A 1169 -8.74 -14.44 -25.38
N LYS A 1170 -8.81 -15.28 -26.40
CA LYS A 1170 -9.75 -16.40 -26.51
C LYS A 1170 -9.09 -17.53 -27.30
N PRO A 1171 -9.38 -18.81 -26.99
CA PRO A 1171 -8.90 -19.90 -27.80
C PRO A 1171 -9.44 -19.83 -29.24
N GLU A 1172 -8.59 -20.10 -30.23
CA GLU A 1172 -8.90 -20.03 -31.66
C GLU A 1172 -8.58 -21.37 -32.33
N SER A 1173 -9.45 -21.84 -33.24
CA SER A 1173 -9.19 -23.07 -34.00
C SER A 1173 -8.42 -22.75 -35.27
N VAL A 1174 -7.22 -23.32 -35.43
CA VAL A 1174 -6.33 -23.10 -36.56
C VAL A 1174 -5.62 -24.40 -36.97
N ARG A 1175 -5.26 -24.53 -38.25
CA ARG A 1175 -4.46 -25.64 -38.77
C ARG A 1175 -3.03 -25.22 -39.10
N TYR A 1176 -2.88 -24.02 -39.65
CA TYR A 1176 -1.58 -23.47 -40.04
C TYR A 1176 -1.18 -22.39 -39.05
N ILE A 1177 0.08 -22.42 -38.62
CA ILE A 1177 0.70 -21.45 -37.72
C ILE A 1177 1.83 -20.75 -38.45
N ARG A 1178 2.00 -19.45 -38.20
CA ARG A 1178 3.16 -18.67 -38.63
C ARG A 1178 3.74 -17.94 -37.44
N LEU A 1179 5.05 -18.06 -37.25
CA LEU A 1179 5.82 -17.11 -36.46
C LEU A 1179 6.39 -16.06 -37.44
N LEU A 1180 5.96 -14.81 -37.30
CA LEU A 1180 6.43 -13.69 -38.10
C LEU A 1180 7.25 -12.74 -37.22
N ILE A 1181 8.54 -12.61 -37.49
CA ILE A 1181 9.46 -11.76 -36.74
C ILE A 1181 9.66 -10.45 -37.48
N ALA A 1182 9.24 -9.36 -36.85
CA ALA A 1182 9.33 -8.01 -37.39
C ALA A 1182 10.52 -7.22 -36.84
N GLN A 1183 11.09 -7.62 -35.70
CA GLN A 1183 12.35 -7.10 -35.16
C GLN A 1183 13.10 -8.24 -34.47
N PRO A 1184 14.11 -8.86 -35.12
CA PRO A 1184 14.70 -10.12 -34.67
C PRO A 1184 15.67 -10.01 -33.50
N ALA A 1185 16.11 -8.80 -33.15
CA ALA A 1185 17.07 -8.57 -32.07
C ALA A 1185 16.82 -7.23 -31.36
N GLN A 1186 17.55 -7.00 -30.26
CA GLN A 1186 17.43 -5.78 -29.44
C GLN A 1186 17.99 -4.55 -30.13
N GLU A 1187 19.09 -4.72 -30.87
CA GLU A 1187 19.76 -3.65 -31.59
C GLU A 1187 18.97 -3.24 -32.83
N THR A 1188 18.74 -1.92 -32.94
CA THR A 1188 18.07 -1.33 -34.10
C THR A 1188 18.86 -1.60 -35.37
N GLY A 1189 18.31 -2.40 -36.28
CA GLY A 1189 18.91 -2.74 -37.58
C GLY A 1189 19.58 -4.12 -37.65
N SER A 1190 19.64 -4.86 -36.53
CA SER A 1190 20.02 -6.28 -36.56
C SER A 1190 18.99 -7.09 -37.36
N ARG A 1191 19.49 -8.10 -38.09
CA ARG A 1191 18.70 -8.95 -39.00
C ARG A 1191 18.65 -10.43 -38.58
N ASP A 1192 19.33 -10.75 -37.49
CA ASP A 1192 19.61 -12.12 -37.09
C ASP A 1192 18.46 -12.63 -36.22
N ALA A 1193 17.51 -13.35 -36.82
CA ALA A 1193 16.49 -14.05 -36.05
C ALA A 1193 17.14 -15.26 -35.38
N ARG A 1194 16.93 -15.41 -34.07
CA ARG A 1194 17.36 -16.59 -33.30
C ARG A 1194 16.23 -17.04 -32.41
N ILE A 1195 15.71 -18.23 -32.68
CA ILE A 1195 14.64 -18.85 -31.89
C ILE A 1195 15.06 -20.27 -31.55
N TYR A 1196 15.15 -20.55 -30.25
CA TYR A 1196 15.52 -21.88 -29.76
C TYR A 1196 14.30 -22.77 -29.56
N GLU A 1197 13.13 -22.19 -29.24
CA GLU A 1197 11.92 -22.97 -29.05
C GLU A 1197 10.67 -22.16 -29.38
N LEU A 1198 9.70 -22.78 -30.04
CA LEU A 1198 8.35 -22.31 -30.24
C LEU A 1198 7.37 -23.40 -29.79
N GLU A 1199 6.62 -23.11 -28.75
CA GLU A 1199 5.50 -23.96 -28.32
C GLU A 1199 4.17 -23.26 -28.62
N VAL A 1200 3.14 -24.04 -28.95
CA VAL A 1200 1.77 -23.56 -29.11
C VAL A 1200 0.86 -24.54 -28.38
N TYR A 1201 -0.05 -24.04 -27.55
CA TYR A 1201 -0.82 -24.85 -26.59
C TYR A 1201 -2.30 -24.92 -26.91
#